data_AF-A0A0L8L2R3-F1
#
_entry.id   AF-A0A0L8L2R3-F1
#
_cell.length_a   1.000
_cell.length_b   1.000
_cell.length_c   1.000
_cell.angle_alpha   90.00
_cell.angle_beta   90.00
_cell.angle_gamma   90.00
#
_symmetry.space_group_name_H-M   'P 1'
#
loop_
_entity.id
_entity.type
_entity.pdbx_description
1 polymer ?
#
loop_
_entity_poly.entity_id
_entity_poly.type
_entity_poly.pdbx_seq_one_letter_code
_entity_poly.pdbx_strand_id
1 'polypeptide(L)'
;MSELGARASGQGRIFQTSGDQYIEEHHHHYDAGTGGPLFGRQVVPPAPAAPDSVRMPLVGRTPGVLRDREELRRVLGAAVAGPGGEVHVVHGMGGCGKTALAHWLFTEAVREHGRVGFWVNASERMSLRAGMLAVAGDRGAAAGELAAAAAGQRAASDLVWHYLDQSPEPWLLVLDNADDPTVLEDGAWLRAGGRGTVLVTTRHATSALWNVPGVRRHALGVLPLDDAAQILCDLAPDAGDLEAARKVAERLGRLPLALTLAGSHLAHQLLESWSMDEYDRKLDEESTAIVDRGASGYGGSQARHLVGRTWQLSLDALAGQGLPEATTLLRLLSFLAADPVPLSMLAPVARGELVLDGLEPALSAGQLEPALRGLLDHSLAALVASEGERCVQAHGVLLDSVRTGVSAGQRSTFAEGAAALLEGALPEPGVDSPDARGRLTLLTPHASALLAAAPGERTGTLAVRVVRQVFDSGDYAGALGLAPGIADRIESLLGVQHPVALEARDVEARALFRMGRYPESEALHRRVLGRRELVLGPDHPDTLRSCFGLHQPLDLLDKDEEAEGLLRRALEGQRRILGADSPETLLTWALLPEVLAQLGKEGEFDAEVRALTAACERSLSPDHFTAVGARHSIACGLWMLGRFQEAEPLAREVLADRIRLQGRDHPLALSVMYLTVLIARDLGRTGEAVETLKEVLERRERVLGREHPFVTPDRERLAAWQAEVQL
;
A
#
# COMPACT_ATOMS: atom_id res chain seq x y z
N MET A 1 76.24 2.43 -6.81
CA MET A 1 76.58 3.79 -7.27
C MET A 1 75.48 4.27 -8.19
N SER A 2 74.89 5.43 -7.85
CA SER A 2 74.10 6.40 -8.66
C SER A 2 73.23 5.88 -9.82
N GLU A 3 71.90 6.04 -9.78
CA GLU A 3 71.11 7.29 -9.98
C GLU A 3 70.85 7.69 -11.46
N LEU A 4 69.57 8.01 -11.71
CA LEU A 4 69.00 8.97 -12.68
C LEU A 4 68.90 8.50 -14.15
N GLY A 5 67.78 8.61 -14.88
CA GLY A 5 66.44 9.17 -14.63
C GLY A 5 65.60 9.27 -15.93
N ALA A 6 64.26 9.16 -15.80
CA ALA A 6 63.12 9.79 -16.53
C ALA A 6 63.05 9.71 -18.09
N ARG A 7 61.90 9.55 -18.79
CA ARG A 7 60.53 10.12 -18.65
C ARG A 7 59.44 9.28 -19.40
N ALA A 8 58.17 9.66 -19.11
CA ALA A 8 56.85 9.07 -19.43
C ALA A 8 56.36 9.02 -20.90
N SER A 9 55.39 8.13 -21.19
CA SER A 9 54.10 8.45 -21.84
C SER A 9 53.14 7.25 -21.79
N GLY A 10 51.83 7.52 -21.80
CA GLY A 10 50.80 6.64 -21.23
C GLY A 10 50.28 5.50 -22.12
N GLN A 11 49.74 4.49 -21.45
CA GLN A 11 48.55 3.72 -21.81
C GLN A 11 48.09 3.00 -20.53
N GLY A 12 47.20 3.63 -19.76
CA GLY A 12 46.57 2.99 -18.61
C GLY A 12 45.51 2.00 -19.07
N ARG A 13 45.90 0.74 -19.26
CA ARG A 13 44.96 -0.38 -19.29
C ARG A 13 44.60 -0.73 -17.86
N ILE A 14 43.28 -0.78 -17.63
CA ILE A 14 42.62 -1.21 -16.41
C ILE A 14 43.06 -2.64 -16.09
N PHE A 15 43.55 -2.87 -14.87
CA PHE A 15 43.58 -4.20 -14.28
C PHE A 15 42.50 -4.25 -13.18
N GLN A 16 41.40 -4.92 -13.50
CA GLN A 16 40.49 -5.49 -12.51
C GLN A 16 41.27 -6.53 -11.70
N THR A 17 41.30 -6.38 -10.38
CA THR A 17 41.56 -7.50 -9.48
C THR A 17 40.24 -8.13 -9.11
N SER A 18 39.85 -9.16 -9.87
CA SER A 18 39.00 -10.25 -9.38
C SER A 18 39.74 -10.94 -8.23
N GLY A 19 39.14 -10.93 -7.05
CA GLY A 19 39.58 -11.71 -5.90
C GLY A 19 38.35 -12.37 -5.29
N ASP A 20 38.33 -13.69 -5.36
CA ASP A 20 37.24 -14.58 -4.97
C ASP A 20 36.79 -14.38 -3.51
N GLN A 21 35.48 -14.35 -3.27
CA GLN A 21 34.91 -14.52 -1.92
C GLN A 21 34.27 -15.91 -1.81
N TYR A 22 35.11 -16.86 -1.44
CA TYR A 22 34.70 -18.09 -0.77
C TYR A 22 34.73 -17.82 0.74
N ILE A 23 33.72 -18.29 1.47
CA ILE A 23 33.80 -18.37 2.94
C ILE A 23 34.72 -19.55 3.24
N GLU A 24 35.97 -19.27 3.62
CA GLU A 24 36.76 -20.18 4.44
C GLU A 24 36.85 -19.59 5.84
N GLU A 25 36.26 -20.31 6.80
CA GLU A 25 36.58 -20.19 8.22
C GLU A 25 38.08 -20.51 8.38
N HIS A 26 38.89 -19.50 8.68
CA HIS A 26 40.27 -19.73 9.08
C HIS A 26 40.43 -19.61 10.59
N HIS A 27 40.42 -20.76 11.25
CA HIS A 27 41.12 -20.94 12.52
C HIS A 27 42.62 -20.80 12.29
N HIS A 28 43.25 -19.76 12.86
CA HIS A 28 44.69 -19.68 12.95
C HIS A 28 45.12 -19.82 14.42
N HIS A 29 45.50 -21.06 14.76
CA HIS A 29 46.37 -21.33 15.89
C HIS A 29 47.76 -20.74 15.60
N TYR A 30 48.24 -19.85 16.47
CA TYR A 30 49.68 -19.74 16.68
C TYR A 30 50.05 -20.83 17.68
N ASP A 31 50.82 -21.82 17.25
CA ASP A 31 51.62 -22.61 18.18
C ASP A 31 53.07 -22.65 17.69
N ALA A 32 53.97 -22.39 18.64
CA ALA A 32 55.41 -22.42 18.44
C ALA A 32 55.86 -23.86 18.15
N GLY A 33 56.67 -24.04 17.11
CA GLY A 33 57.02 -25.34 16.56
C GLY A 33 57.72 -26.31 17.52
N THR A 34 57.52 -27.61 17.32
CA THR A 34 58.52 -28.58 16.80
C THR A 34 58.03 -30.03 16.98
N GLY A 35 58.12 -30.84 15.91
CA GLY A 35 58.23 -32.31 15.97
C GLY A 35 56.93 -33.14 15.94
N GLY A 36 56.70 -33.90 14.86
CA GLY A 36 55.74 -35.03 14.83
C GLY A 36 56.24 -36.26 15.61
N PRO A 37 55.48 -37.38 15.72
CA PRO A 37 54.89 -38.04 14.55
C PRO A 37 53.45 -38.61 14.68
N LEU A 38 52.79 -38.63 13.52
CA LEU A 38 51.98 -39.71 12.90
C LEU A 38 51.25 -40.73 13.80
N PHE A 39 49.91 -40.62 13.78
CA PHE A 39 48.85 -41.55 14.24
C PHE A 39 48.53 -41.58 15.74
N GLY A 40 47.37 -41.02 16.07
CA GLY A 40 46.70 -41.24 17.37
C GLY A 40 45.68 -40.15 17.67
N ARG A 41 44.39 -40.46 17.48
CA ARG A 41 43.24 -39.61 17.81
C ARG A 41 43.22 -39.36 19.32
N GLN A 42 43.31 -38.11 19.77
CA GLN A 42 42.88 -37.69 21.11
C GLN A 42 41.98 -36.46 21.00
N VAL A 43 40.78 -36.61 21.54
CA VAL A 43 39.76 -35.58 21.69
C VAL A 43 40.23 -34.60 22.76
N VAL A 44 40.40 -33.32 22.40
CA VAL A 44 40.65 -32.21 23.33
C VAL A 44 39.33 -31.41 23.46
N PRO A 45 38.91 -30.99 24.66
CA PRO A 45 37.68 -30.21 24.84
C PRO A 45 37.80 -28.83 24.17
N PRO A 46 36.69 -28.22 23.70
CA PRO A 46 36.76 -26.93 23.02
C PRO A 46 37.22 -25.84 24.00
N ALA A 47 38.31 -25.15 23.64
CA ALA A 47 38.79 -23.93 24.29
C ALA A 47 37.90 -22.72 23.90
N PRO A 48 37.83 -21.65 24.71
CA PRO A 48 36.82 -20.59 24.56
C PRO A 48 37.02 -19.77 23.29
N ALA A 49 35.93 -19.52 22.57
CA ALA A 49 35.86 -18.67 21.37
C ALA A 49 36.31 -17.23 21.67
N ALA A 50 37.15 -16.67 20.79
CA ALA A 50 37.55 -15.25 20.76
C ALA A 50 36.45 -14.38 20.09
N PRO A 51 36.44 -13.03 20.25
CA PRO A 51 35.21 -12.23 20.20
C PRO A 51 34.80 -11.75 18.79
N ASP A 52 33.48 -11.63 18.58
CA ASP A 52 32.82 -11.35 17.29
C ASP A 52 32.86 -9.89 16.80
N SER A 53 33.39 -8.93 17.57
CA SER A 53 34.18 -7.74 17.10
C SER A 53 34.46 -6.76 18.26
N VAL A 54 35.47 -5.87 18.09
CA VAL A 54 35.87 -4.81 19.02
C VAL A 54 36.34 -3.50 18.35
N ARG A 55 36.90 -3.45 17.13
CA ARG A 55 37.41 -2.17 16.55
C ARG A 55 37.29 -1.93 15.03
N MET A 56 36.60 -2.77 14.25
CA MET A 56 36.05 -2.35 12.95
C MET A 56 34.91 -3.28 12.48
N PRO A 57 33.84 -2.79 11.85
CA PRO A 57 32.74 -3.64 11.42
C PRO A 57 33.07 -4.32 10.08
N LEU A 58 32.83 -5.63 9.96
CA LEU A 58 32.89 -6.37 8.68
C LEU A 58 31.63 -6.09 7.86
N VAL A 59 31.39 -4.84 7.48
CA VAL A 59 30.30 -4.54 6.52
C VAL A 59 30.86 -4.80 5.13
N GLY A 60 30.22 -5.69 4.36
CA GLY A 60 30.42 -5.74 2.90
C GLY A 60 30.21 -4.35 2.29
N ARG A 61 30.79 -4.10 1.09
CA ARG A 61 30.87 -2.80 0.40
C ARG A 61 29.91 -1.74 0.98
N THR A 62 30.48 -0.80 1.72
CA THR A 62 29.76 0.37 2.22
C THR A 62 29.03 1.05 1.07
N PRO A 63 27.75 1.44 1.23
CA PRO A 63 27.14 2.37 0.30
C PRO A 63 28.02 3.62 0.24
N GLY A 64 28.41 4.05 -0.95
CA GLY A 64 29.31 5.19 -1.12
C GLY A 64 28.77 6.49 -0.51
N VAL A 65 27.43 6.58 -0.34
CA VAL A 65 26.74 7.70 0.30
C VAL A 65 25.53 7.16 1.09
N LEU A 66 25.42 7.52 2.38
CA LEU A 66 24.21 7.30 3.17
C LEU A 66 23.21 8.43 2.87
N ARG A 67 22.27 8.19 1.95
CA ARG A 67 21.23 9.14 1.52
C ARG A 67 20.01 9.14 2.45
N ASP A 68 19.30 10.26 2.46
CA ASP A 68 18.23 10.66 3.38
C ASP A 68 18.27 10.07 4.79
N ARG A 69 18.94 10.77 5.71
CA ARG A 69 18.87 10.61 7.18
C ARG A 69 19.32 11.87 7.90
N GLU A 70 19.16 13.06 7.30
CA GLU A 70 19.86 14.26 7.79
C GLU A 70 19.51 14.60 9.23
N GLU A 71 18.23 14.49 9.60
CA GLU A 71 17.81 14.73 10.98
C GLU A 71 18.42 13.72 11.96
N LEU A 72 18.37 12.41 11.63
CA LEU A 72 18.97 11.36 12.44
C LEU A 72 20.49 11.51 12.54
N ARG A 73 21.15 11.86 11.44
CA ARG A 73 22.58 12.15 11.40
C ARG A 73 22.92 13.36 12.26
N ARG A 74 22.11 14.42 12.21
CA ARG A 74 22.27 15.60 13.07
C ARG A 74 22.12 15.25 14.55
N VAL A 75 21.09 14.48 14.91
CA VAL A 75 20.82 14.09 16.31
C VAL A 75 21.92 13.17 16.84
N LEU A 76 22.26 12.10 16.12
CA LEU A 76 23.28 11.13 16.53
C LEU A 76 24.69 11.74 16.47
N GLY A 77 24.97 12.57 15.47
CA GLY A 77 26.21 13.35 15.35
C GLY A 77 26.40 14.30 16.53
N ALA A 78 25.36 15.03 16.92
CA ALA A 78 25.40 15.87 18.12
C ALA A 78 25.65 15.05 19.40
N ALA A 79 25.11 13.83 19.50
CA ALA A 79 25.33 12.97 20.66
C ALA A 79 26.79 12.50 20.79
N VAL A 80 27.48 12.24 19.67
CA VAL A 80 28.92 11.90 19.68
C VAL A 80 29.83 13.14 19.70
N ALA A 81 29.33 14.33 19.34
CA ALA A 81 30.05 15.58 19.55
C ALA A 81 29.94 16.10 21.00
N GLY A 82 28.84 15.79 21.69
CA GLY A 82 28.55 16.21 23.07
C GLY A 82 29.28 15.40 24.15
N PRO A 83 28.92 15.58 25.43
CA PRO A 83 29.58 14.92 26.57
C PRO A 83 29.33 13.41 26.68
N GLY A 84 28.40 12.84 25.87
CA GLY A 84 27.96 11.45 25.98
C GLY A 84 26.93 11.25 27.11
N GLY A 85 26.79 10.00 27.56
CA GLY A 85 25.90 9.57 28.64
C GLY A 85 24.50 9.16 28.19
N GLU A 86 24.23 9.21 26.89
CA GLU A 86 22.95 8.83 26.30
C GLU A 86 23.02 7.45 25.62
N VAL A 87 21.88 6.76 25.63
CA VAL A 87 21.67 5.52 24.88
C VAL A 87 20.71 5.82 23.72
N HIS A 88 21.10 5.48 22.50
CA HIS A 88 20.28 5.63 21.32
C HIS A 88 19.90 4.26 20.76
N VAL A 89 18.61 4.03 20.55
CA VAL A 89 18.09 2.77 20.01
C VAL A 89 17.50 3.06 18.64
N VAL A 90 18.15 2.55 17.60
CA VAL A 90 17.67 2.63 16.22
C VAL A 90 16.94 1.34 15.89
N HIS A 91 15.63 1.45 15.67
CA HIS A 91 14.78 0.31 15.35
C HIS A 91 14.11 0.43 13.98
N GLY A 92 13.79 -0.69 13.35
CA GLY A 92 13.13 -0.71 12.05
C GLY A 92 13.23 -2.08 11.35
N MET A 93 12.59 -2.21 10.20
CA MET A 93 12.53 -3.47 9.45
C MET A 93 13.92 -3.99 9.01
N GLY A 94 14.06 -5.29 8.80
CA GLY A 94 15.23 -5.86 8.09
C GLY A 94 15.43 -5.18 6.72
N GLY A 95 16.67 -4.82 6.40
CA GLY A 95 17.00 -4.16 5.12
C GLY A 95 16.81 -2.64 5.06
N CYS A 96 16.28 -1.99 6.11
CA CYS A 96 16.16 -0.52 6.14
C CYS A 96 17.49 0.23 6.39
N GLY A 97 18.61 -0.48 6.54
CA GLY A 97 19.94 0.13 6.63
C GLY A 97 20.36 0.61 8.03
N LYS A 98 19.84 0.01 9.12
CA LYS A 98 20.25 0.34 10.50
C LYS A 98 21.76 0.19 10.72
N THR A 99 22.33 -0.95 10.32
CA THR A 99 23.76 -1.24 10.40
C THR A 99 24.60 -0.25 9.58
N ALA A 100 24.10 0.22 8.43
CA ALA A 100 24.76 1.25 7.65
C ALA A 100 24.78 2.62 8.36
N LEU A 101 23.69 2.99 9.05
CA LEU A 101 23.65 4.20 9.89
C LEU A 101 24.60 4.08 11.09
N ALA A 102 24.64 2.91 11.73
CA ALA A 102 25.55 2.65 12.84
C ALA A 102 27.01 2.74 12.39
N HIS A 103 27.34 2.21 11.20
CA HIS A 103 28.67 2.31 10.61
C HIS A 103 29.06 3.77 10.30
N TRP A 104 28.14 4.56 9.75
CA TRP A 104 28.37 6.00 9.57
C TRP A 104 28.68 6.68 10.90
N LEU A 105 27.86 6.48 11.93
CA LEU A 105 28.07 7.11 13.25
C LEU A 105 29.40 6.67 13.87
N PHE A 106 29.75 5.38 13.74
CA PHE A 106 31.03 4.85 14.21
C PHE A 106 32.20 5.55 13.53
N THR A 107 32.12 5.72 12.20
CA THR A 107 33.16 6.39 11.42
C THR A 107 33.29 7.86 11.81
N GLU A 108 32.17 8.57 11.93
CA GLU A 108 32.12 9.97 12.37
C GLU A 108 32.74 10.15 13.77
N ALA A 109 32.31 9.33 14.73
CA ALA A 109 32.77 9.41 16.11
C ALA A 109 34.28 9.16 16.24
N VAL A 110 34.81 8.17 15.52
CA VAL A 110 36.23 7.80 15.60
C VAL A 110 37.10 8.77 14.81
N ARG A 111 36.69 9.18 13.61
CA ARG A 111 37.52 10.01 12.72
C ARG A 111 37.42 11.51 13.00
N GLU A 112 36.20 12.03 13.17
CA GLU A 112 35.96 13.47 13.27
C GLU A 112 35.97 13.94 14.74
N HIS A 113 35.60 13.07 15.67
CA HIS A 113 35.50 13.41 17.10
C HIS A 113 36.52 12.70 18.00
N GLY A 114 37.42 11.90 17.43
CA GLY A 114 38.52 11.24 18.17
C GLY A 114 38.05 10.31 19.29
N ARG A 115 36.84 9.77 19.20
CA ARG A 115 36.31 8.84 20.20
C ARG A 115 36.86 7.43 20.00
N VAL A 116 36.95 6.70 21.11
CA VAL A 116 37.24 5.27 21.06
C VAL A 116 35.99 4.49 20.66
N GLY A 117 36.00 3.88 19.48
CA GLY A 117 34.87 3.12 18.95
C GLY A 117 34.93 1.64 19.32
N PHE A 118 33.80 1.10 19.77
CA PHE A 118 33.58 -0.32 19.99
C PHE A 118 32.37 -0.81 19.21
N TRP A 119 32.47 -2.01 18.64
CA TRP A 119 31.39 -2.64 17.90
C TRP A 119 31.21 -4.07 18.37
N VAL A 120 30.05 -4.39 18.91
CA VAL A 120 29.73 -5.70 19.48
C VAL A 120 28.48 -6.25 18.78
N ASN A 121 28.55 -7.50 18.33
CA ASN A 121 27.38 -8.22 17.84
C ASN A 121 26.51 -8.67 19.04
N ALA A 122 25.25 -8.24 19.05
CA ALA A 122 24.27 -8.50 20.08
C ALA A 122 23.15 -9.46 19.60
N SER A 123 23.38 -10.20 18.51
CA SER A 123 22.41 -11.18 17.97
C SER A 123 22.12 -12.34 18.93
N GLU A 124 23.09 -12.73 19.75
CA GLU A 124 22.99 -13.84 20.69
C GLU A 124 23.67 -13.54 22.01
N ARG A 125 23.24 -14.22 23.09
CA ARG A 125 23.77 -14.04 24.45
C ARG A 125 25.26 -14.29 24.56
N MET A 126 25.75 -15.34 23.90
CA MET A 126 27.16 -15.72 23.95
C MET A 126 28.04 -14.72 23.21
N SER A 127 27.64 -14.31 22.00
CA SER A 127 28.34 -13.28 21.20
C SER A 127 28.38 -11.93 21.91
N LEU A 128 27.25 -11.48 22.49
CA LEU A 128 27.21 -10.25 23.29
C LEU A 128 28.19 -10.33 24.45
N ARG A 129 28.10 -11.40 25.27
CA ARG A 129 28.95 -11.54 26.46
C ARG A 129 30.43 -11.59 26.10
N ALA A 130 30.80 -12.33 25.06
CA ALA A 130 32.18 -12.42 24.58
C ALA A 130 32.70 -11.08 24.07
N GLY A 131 31.92 -10.38 23.23
CA GLY A 131 32.27 -9.06 22.71
C GLY A 131 32.40 -8.01 23.81
N MET A 132 31.47 -8.00 24.77
CA MET A 132 31.52 -7.08 25.91
C MET A 132 32.74 -7.34 26.82
N LEU A 133 33.08 -8.59 27.11
CA LEU A 133 34.30 -8.90 27.86
C LEU A 133 35.57 -8.48 27.10
N ALA A 134 35.56 -8.58 25.78
CA ALA A 134 36.66 -8.08 24.96
C ALA A 134 36.78 -6.55 24.99
N VAL A 135 35.66 -5.82 25.09
CA VAL A 135 35.65 -4.37 25.37
C VAL A 135 36.36 -4.04 26.69
N ALA A 136 36.08 -4.79 27.76
CA ALA A 136 36.79 -4.62 29.04
C ALA A 136 38.29 -4.91 28.91
N GLY A 137 38.66 -5.97 28.19
CA GLY A 137 40.06 -6.31 27.92
C GLY A 137 40.80 -5.21 27.16
N ASP A 138 40.18 -4.66 26.12
CA ASP A 138 40.74 -3.52 25.36
C ASP A 138 40.93 -2.29 26.26
N ARG A 139 40.05 -2.09 27.26
CA ARG A 139 40.14 -1.01 28.26
C ARG A 139 41.06 -1.28 29.44
N GLY A 140 41.72 -2.44 29.47
CA GLY A 140 42.79 -2.73 30.43
C GLY A 140 42.40 -3.71 31.54
N ALA A 141 41.27 -4.42 31.42
CA ALA A 141 40.94 -5.49 32.35
C ALA A 141 41.98 -6.60 32.34
N ALA A 142 42.40 -7.04 33.54
CA ALA A 142 43.43 -8.07 33.65
C ALA A 142 42.87 -9.44 33.22
N ALA A 143 43.74 -10.30 32.68
CA ALA A 143 43.36 -11.64 32.22
C ALA A 143 42.67 -12.47 33.32
N GLY A 144 43.09 -12.31 34.59
CA GLY A 144 42.44 -12.98 35.72
C GLY A 144 41.02 -12.47 36.01
N GLU A 145 40.75 -11.19 35.81
CA GLU A 145 39.40 -10.61 35.97
C GLU A 145 38.47 -11.07 34.86
N LEU A 146 38.97 -11.09 33.62
CA LEU A 146 38.25 -11.60 32.45
C LEU A 146 37.93 -13.10 32.60
N ALA A 147 38.88 -13.90 33.07
CA ALA A 147 38.68 -15.32 33.33
C ALA A 147 37.63 -15.56 34.44
N ALA A 148 37.68 -14.79 35.53
CA ALA A 148 36.69 -14.86 36.61
C ALA A 148 35.28 -14.46 36.11
N ALA A 149 35.19 -13.41 35.28
CA ALA A 149 33.93 -12.98 34.69
C ALA A 149 33.39 -13.96 33.64
N ALA A 150 34.25 -14.60 32.84
CA ALA A 150 33.88 -15.64 31.89
C ALA A 150 33.37 -16.90 32.61
N ALA A 151 34.01 -17.28 33.72
CA ALA A 151 33.59 -18.40 34.58
C ALA A 151 32.35 -18.10 35.43
N GLY A 152 31.80 -16.87 35.38
CA GLY A 152 30.63 -16.46 36.16
C GLY A 152 30.91 -16.21 37.65
N GLN A 153 32.18 -16.17 38.05
CA GLN A 153 32.61 -15.86 39.42
C GLN A 153 32.56 -14.35 39.73
N ARG A 154 32.46 -13.52 38.68
CA ARG A 154 32.26 -12.07 38.75
C ARG A 154 31.16 -11.68 37.76
N ALA A 155 30.35 -10.69 38.12
CA ALA A 155 29.37 -10.11 37.19
C ALA A 155 30.10 -9.46 36.01
N ALA A 156 29.92 -10.04 34.82
CA ALA A 156 30.64 -9.64 33.62
C ALA A 156 30.28 -8.21 33.18
N SER A 157 29.00 -7.83 33.28
CA SER A 157 28.54 -6.48 32.96
C SER A 157 29.13 -5.42 33.89
N ASP A 158 29.18 -5.68 35.20
CA ASP A 158 29.79 -4.75 36.15
C ASP A 158 31.28 -4.54 35.89
N LEU A 159 32.00 -5.60 35.49
CA LEU A 159 33.40 -5.48 35.06
C LEU A 159 33.53 -4.57 33.84
N VAL A 160 32.70 -4.77 32.81
CA VAL A 160 32.77 -3.98 31.57
C VAL A 160 32.45 -2.52 31.83
N TRP A 161 31.35 -2.25 32.55
CA TRP A 161 30.94 -0.90 32.88
C TRP A 161 31.95 -0.20 33.80
N HIS A 162 32.57 -0.90 34.75
CA HIS A 162 33.66 -0.35 35.56
C HIS A 162 34.81 0.22 34.71
N TYR A 163 35.26 -0.53 33.70
CA TYR A 163 36.34 -0.09 32.81
C TYR A 163 35.90 0.96 31.77
N LEU A 164 34.65 0.94 31.33
CA LEU A 164 34.09 1.98 30.46
C LEU A 164 33.88 3.31 31.19
N ASP A 165 33.39 3.28 32.43
CA ASP A 165 33.14 4.48 33.25
C ASP A 165 34.45 5.17 33.67
N GLN A 166 35.51 4.39 33.88
CA GLN A 166 36.85 4.90 34.20
C GLN A 166 37.70 5.22 32.96
N SER A 167 37.15 5.03 31.76
CA SER A 167 37.91 5.29 30.55
C SER A 167 38.33 6.77 30.47
N PRO A 168 39.63 7.06 30.28
CA PRO A 168 40.11 8.44 30.18
C PRO A 168 39.65 9.13 28.89
N GLU A 169 39.36 8.34 27.85
CA GLU A 169 38.95 8.79 26.53
C GLU A 169 37.42 8.65 26.35
N PRO A 170 36.75 9.60 25.69
CA PRO A 170 35.34 9.45 25.34
C PRO A 170 35.18 8.32 24.33
N TRP A 171 34.10 7.54 24.46
CA TRP A 171 33.90 6.35 23.65
C TRP A 171 32.51 6.28 23.01
N LEU A 172 32.36 5.41 22.01
CA LEU A 172 31.11 5.02 21.40
C LEU A 172 31.04 3.48 21.41
N LEU A 173 29.97 2.93 21.98
CA LEU A 173 29.70 1.49 21.96
C LEU A 173 28.51 1.20 21.06
N VAL A 174 28.72 0.46 19.97
CA VAL A 174 27.67 -0.03 19.08
C VAL A 174 27.32 -1.47 19.45
N LEU A 175 26.07 -1.72 19.81
CA LEU A 175 25.47 -3.04 19.98
C LEU A 175 24.60 -3.32 18.75
N ASP A 176 25.15 -4.07 17.78
CA ASP A 176 24.50 -4.32 16.50
C ASP A 176 23.68 -5.61 16.53
N ASN A 177 22.51 -5.63 15.88
CA ASN A 177 21.60 -6.78 15.79
C ASN A 177 21.03 -7.27 17.13
N ALA A 178 20.73 -6.36 18.06
CA ALA A 178 20.05 -6.67 19.32
C ALA A 178 18.54 -6.95 19.09
N ASP A 179 18.23 -7.92 18.23
CA ASP A 179 16.87 -8.23 17.77
C ASP A 179 16.02 -8.94 18.85
N ASP A 180 16.66 -9.57 19.83
CA ASP A 180 16.06 -10.03 21.09
C ASP A 180 16.52 -9.13 22.26
N PRO A 181 15.67 -8.21 22.75
CA PRO A 181 16.04 -7.31 23.85
C PRO A 181 16.37 -8.04 25.17
N THR A 182 15.89 -9.27 25.38
CA THR A 182 16.13 -10.02 26.64
C THR A 182 17.62 -10.34 26.81
N VAL A 183 18.37 -10.41 25.72
CA VAL A 183 19.82 -10.59 25.71
C VAL A 183 20.54 -9.44 26.43
N LEU A 184 19.96 -8.24 26.42
CA LEU A 184 20.49 -7.06 27.12
C LEU A 184 19.99 -6.95 28.56
N GLU A 185 18.81 -7.51 28.87
CA GLU A 185 18.23 -7.56 30.22
C GLU A 185 19.06 -8.48 31.14
N ASP A 186 19.40 -9.66 30.63
CA ASP A 186 20.14 -10.71 31.35
C ASP A 186 21.59 -10.27 31.64
N GLY A 187 21.75 -9.53 32.74
CA GLY A 187 23.03 -8.98 33.21
C GLY A 187 23.09 -7.47 33.25
N ALA A 188 22.01 -6.73 32.95
CA ALA A 188 22.01 -5.25 32.92
C ALA A 188 23.11 -4.68 32.00
N TRP A 189 23.16 -5.20 30.77
CA TRP A 189 24.17 -4.83 29.77
C TRP A 189 23.97 -3.45 29.16
N LEU A 190 22.79 -2.85 29.33
CA LEU A 190 22.49 -1.49 28.88
C LEU A 190 22.52 -0.52 30.06
N ARG A 191 23.43 0.46 30.03
CA ARG A 191 23.50 1.54 31.03
C ARG A 191 23.64 2.89 30.34
N ALA A 192 22.90 3.86 30.86
CA ALA A 192 23.12 5.27 30.55
C ALA A 192 24.05 5.87 31.62
N GLY A 193 25.02 6.67 31.21
CA GLY A 193 26.00 7.29 32.12
C GLY A 193 27.44 7.25 31.59
N GLY A 194 28.33 7.95 32.28
CA GLY A 194 29.75 8.06 31.92
C GLY A 194 30.02 9.06 30.78
N ARG A 195 31.24 9.01 30.23
CA ARG A 195 31.72 9.89 29.13
C ARG A 195 31.48 9.29 27.73
N GLY A 196 30.65 8.25 27.62
CA GLY A 196 30.46 7.49 26.39
C GLY A 196 29.02 7.47 25.90
N THR A 197 28.86 7.17 24.62
CA THR A 197 27.53 7.05 23.97
C THR A 197 27.30 5.59 23.60
N VAL A 198 26.09 5.08 23.81
CA VAL A 198 25.72 3.72 23.37
C VAL A 198 24.74 3.83 22.20
N LEU A 199 25.00 3.10 21.12
CA LEU A 199 24.08 2.92 20.01
C LEU A 199 23.65 1.46 19.95
N VAL A 200 22.34 1.21 19.90
CA VAL A 200 21.77 -0.11 19.69
C VAL A 200 21.05 -0.14 18.35
N THR A 201 21.30 -1.16 17.53
CA THR A 201 20.48 -1.45 16.35
C THR A 201 19.62 -2.69 16.63
N THR A 202 18.33 -2.61 16.30
CA THR A 202 17.39 -3.71 16.55
C THR A 202 16.24 -3.70 15.55
N ARG A 203 15.58 -4.84 15.34
CA ARG A 203 14.29 -4.93 14.67
C ARG A 203 13.11 -4.76 15.64
N HIS A 204 13.39 -4.85 16.93
CA HIS A 204 12.39 -4.83 17.99
C HIS A 204 12.08 -3.39 18.44
N ALA A 205 10.97 -2.84 17.97
CA ALA A 205 10.57 -1.45 18.20
C ALA A 205 10.16 -1.15 19.65
N THR A 206 9.65 -2.16 20.36
CA THR A 206 9.01 -2.00 21.67
C THR A 206 9.71 -2.88 22.71
N SER A 207 10.24 -2.28 23.77
CA SER A 207 10.76 -3.04 24.92
C SER A 207 10.68 -2.14 26.14
N ALA A 208 10.54 -2.74 27.32
CA ALA A 208 10.65 -2.01 28.58
C ALA A 208 12.02 -1.32 28.69
N LEU A 209 13.09 -1.95 28.17
CA LEU A 209 14.44 -1.39 28.11
C LEU A 209 14.52 -0.07 27.34
N TRP A 210 13.64 0.14 26.36
CA TRP A 210 13.67 1.34 25.53
C TRP A 210 12.89 2.53 26.13
N ASN A 211 12.16 2.30 27.22
CA ASN A 211 11.26 3.29 27.85
C ASN A 211 11.81 3.83 29.18
N VAL A 212 13.08 3.57 29.49
CA VAL A 212 13.73 4.09 30.70
C VAL A 212 14.33 5.48 30.45
N PRO A 213 14.43 6.34 31.48
CA PRO A 213 15.08 7.65 31.35
C PRO A 213 16.52 7.53 30.85
N GLY A 214 16.91 8.38 29.90
CA GLY A 214 18.25 8.38 29.29
C GLY A 214 18.39 7.52 28.02
N VAL A 215 17.35 6.77 27.64
CA VAL A 215 17.27 6.05 26.36
C VAL A 215 16.40 6.85 25.37
N ARG A 216 16.92 7.13 24.17
CA ARG A 216 16.18 7.76 23.07
C ARG A 216 15.96 6.74 21.95
N ARG A 217 14.72 6.60 21.50
CA ARG A 217 14.34 5.72 20.39
C ARG A 217 14.26 6.48 19.08
N HIS A 218 14.69 5.82 18.02
CA HIS A 218 14.76 6.34 16.67
C HIS A 218 14.20 5.29 15.70
N ALA A 219 13.04 5.58 15.10
CA ALA A 219 12.47 4.72 14.08
C ALA A 219 13.16 4.98 12.73
N LEU A 220 13.61 3.92 12.06
CA LEU A 220 14.24 3.99 10.76
C LEU A 220 13.37 3.28 9.71
N GLY A 221 12.79 4.08 8.83
CA GLY A 221 11.90 3.64 7.75
C GLY A 221 12.60 3.48 6.39
N VAL A 222 11.80 3.56 5.34
CA VAL A 222 12.24 3.58 3.94
C VAL A 222 12.73 4.97 3.54
N LEU A 223 13.38 5.06 2.38
CA LEU A 223 13.88 6.33 1.86
C LEU A 223 12.77 7.14 1.16
N PRO A 224 12.87 8.47 1.13
CA PRO A 224 12.15 9.35 0.21
C PRO A 224 12.37 8.92 -1.22
N LEU A 225 11.39 9.17 -2.07
CA LEU A 225 11.40 8.71 -3.45
C LEU A 225 12.63 9.22 -4.22
N ASP A 226 12.93 10.51 -4.10
CA ASP A 226 14.04 11.12 -4.85
C ASP A 226 15.41 10.56 -4.40
N ASP A 227 15.61 10.37 -3.10
CA ASP A 227 16.83 9.74 -2.57
C ASP A 227 16.95 8.28 -2.97
N ALA A 228 15.83 7.54 -2.96
CA ALA A 228 15.77 6.15 -3.40
C ALA A 228 16.10 6.00 -4.89
N ALA A 229 15.55 6.87 -5.73
CA ALA A 229 15.83 6.92 -7.16
C ALA A 229 17.31 7.27 -7.41
N GLN A 230 17.85 8.24 -6.67
CA GLN A 230 19.23 8.64 -6.80
C GLN A 230 20.21 7.51 -6.44
N ILE A 231 19.88 6.63 -5.48
CA ILE A 231 20.70 5.43 -5.21
C ILE A 231 20.82 4.54 -6.44
N LEU A 232 19.73 4.33 -7.19
CA LEU A 232 19.77 3.52 -8.41
C LEU A 232 20.63 4.19 -9.48
N CYS A 233 20.52 5.50 -9.65
CA CYS A 233 21.35 6.27 -10.57
C CYS A 233 22.84 6.26 -10.18
N ASP A 234 23.16 6.31 -8.88
CA ASP A 234 24.54 6.24 -8.41
C ASP A 234 25.16 4.85 -8.64
N LEU A 235 24.38 3.79 -8.47
CA LEU A 235 24.84 2.41 -8.60
C LEU A 235 24.92 1.96 -10.07
N ALA A 236 23.99 2.42 -10.90
CA ALA A 236 23.88 2.06 -12.32
C ALA A 236 23.66 3.32 -13.19
N PRO A 237 24.68 4.19 -13.33
CA PRO A 237 24.54 5.49 -14.01
C PRO A 237 24.21 5.37 -15.50
N ASP A 238 24.59 4.26 -16.13
CA ASP A 238 24.37 4.03 -17.56
C ASP A 238 23.04 3.29 -17.85
N ALA A 239 22.25 2.94 -16.82
CA ALA A 239 21.05 2.10 -16.96
C ALA A 239 19.74 2.89 -17.16
N GLY A 240 19.72 4.20 -16.92
CA GLY A 240 18.49 4.99 -17.06
C GLY A 240 18.61 6.39 -16.46
N ASP A 241 17.54 7.18 -16.61
CA ASP A 241 17.42 8.51 -16.00
C ASP A 241 16.72 8.46 -14.63
N LEU A 242 16.60 9.63 -13.99
CA LEU A 242 15.99 9.74 -12.66
C LEU A 242 14.50 9.34 -12.67
N GLU A 243 13.79 9.52 -13.77
CA GLU A 243 12.36 9.21 -13.85
C GLU A 243 12.13 7.69 -13.94
N ALA A 244 12.92 7.00 -14.77
CA ALA A 244 12.94 5.54 -14.77
C ALA A 244 13.38 4.97 -13.40
N ALA A 245 14.37 5.60 -12.76
CA ALA A 245 14.81 5.23 -11.42
C ALA A 245 13.70 5.40 -10.36
N ARG A 246 12.87 6.46 -10.45
CA ARG A 246 11.71 6.65 -9.54
C ARG A 246 10.73 5.49 -9.64
N LYS A 247 10.35 5.06 -10.85
CA LYS A 247 9.43 3.92 -11.04
C LYS A 247 9.95 2.66 -10.36
N VAL A 248 11.21 2.30 -10.62
CA VAL A 248 11.86 1.13 -10.01
C VAL A 248 11.95 1.31 -8.49
N ALA A 249 12.32 2.50 -8.00
CA ALA A 249 12.43 2.76 -6.57
C ALA A 249 11.09 2.63 -5.84
N GLU A 250 9.98 3.11 -6.41
CA GLU A 250 8.64 2.92 -5.85
C GLU A 250 8.28 1.44 -5.75
N ARG A 251 8.57 0.67 -6.81
CA ARG A 251 8.31 -0.77 -6.80
C ARG A 251 9.11 -1.54 -5.78
N LEU A 252 10.35 -1.15 -5.56
CA LEU A 252 11.22 -1.73 -4.54
C LEU A 252 10.89 -1.21 -3.13
N GLY A 253 9.75 -0.52 -2.97
CA GLY A 253 9.27 0.04 -1.72
C GLY A 253 10.23 1.06 -1.10
N ARG A 254 11.16 1.59 -1.90
CA ARG A 254 12.20 2.53 -1.46
C ARG A 254 13.08 1.96 -0.34
N LEU A 255 13.20 0.63 -0.28
CA LEU A 255 13.98 -0.08 0.71
C LEU A 255 15.48 -0.09 0.32
N PRO A 256 16.39 0.45 1.14
CA PRO A 256 17.82 0.54 0.81
C PRO A 256 18.45 -0.76 0.33
N LEU A 257 18.15 -1.89 0.99
CA LEU A 257 18.70 -3.19 0.61
C LEU A 257 18.22 -3.63 -0.78
N ALA A 258 16.92 -3.49 -1.06
CA ALA A 258 16.35 -3.86 -2.36
C ALA A 258 16.90 -2.98 -3.48
N LEU A 259 17.02 -1.66 -3.24
CA LEU A 259 17.63 -0.72 -4.18
C LEU A 259 19.09 -1.05 -4.46
N THR A 260 19.85 -1.42 -3.42
CA THR A 260 21.27 -1.77 -3.57
C THR A 260 21.44 -3.04 -4.41
N LEU A 261 20.59 -4.04 -4.19
CA LEU A 261 20.61 -5.28 -4.97
C LEU A 261 20.17 -5.05 -6.41
N ALA A 262 19.11 -4.27 -6.65
CA ALA A 262 18.65 -3.93 -7.99
C ALA A 262 19.71 -3.10 -8.75
N GLY A 263 20.28 -2.06 -8.13
CA GLY A 263 21.35 -1.27 -8.72
C GLY A 263 22.61 -2.11 -9.01
N SER A 264 22.97 -3.02 -8.10
CA SER A 264 24.08 -3.96 -8.34
C SER A 264 23.79 -4.89 -9.52
N HIS A 265 22.55 -5.39 -9.64
CA HIS A 265 22.12 -6.20 -10.76
C HIS A 265 22.24 -5.43 -12.08
N LEU A 266 21.69 -4.22 -12.16
CA LEU A 266 21.75 -3.35 -13.33
C LEU A 266 23.19 -3.02 -13.75
N ALA A 267 24.09 -2.81 -12.79
CA ALA A 267 25.47 -2.45 -13.06
C ALA A 267 26.38 -3.62 -13.51
N HIS A 268 26.01 -4.88 -13.20
CA HIS A 268 26.89 -6.05 -13.40
C HIS A 268 26.32 -7.09 -14.37
N GLN A 269 25.49 -6.67 -15.34
CA GLN A 269 24.97 -7.60 -16.35
C GLN A 269 25.99 -7.83 -17.48
N LEU A 270 26.26 -9.10 -17.78
CA LEU A 270 27.33 -9.51 -18.72
C LEU A 270 26.83 -9.91 -20.12
N LEU A 271 25.55 -10.29 -20.26
CA LEU A 271 25.02 -10.89 -21.50
C LEU A 271 23.88 -10.08 -22.11
N GLU A 272 22.94 -9.62 -21.28
CA GLU A 272 21.87 -8.67 -21.65
C GLU A 272 22.07 -7.44 -20.77
N SER A 273 21.92 -6.23 -21.32
CA SER A 273 21.98 -4.98 -20.55
C SER A 273 20.57 -4.40 -20.46
N TRP A 274 19.92 -4.60 -19.32
CA TRP A 274 18.59 -4.05 -19.09
C TRP A 274 18.69 -2.59 -18.66
N SER A 275 17.87 -1.76 -19.29
CA SER A 275 17.55 -0.43 -18.79
C SER A 275 16.69 -0.50 -17.53
N MET A 276 16.58 0.61 -16.79
CA MET A 276 15.69 0.72 -15.65
C MET A 276 14.21 0.52 -16.04
N ASP A 277 13.78 0.99 -17.21
CA ASP A 277 12.41 0.74 -17.71
C ASP A 277 12.19 -0.75 -18.07
N GLU A 278 13.21 -1.45 -18.60
CA GLU A 278 13.11 -2.90 -18.82
C GLU A 278 13.12 -3.68 -17.51
N TYR A 279 13.92 -3.26 -16.53
CA TYR A 279 13.91 -3.85 -15.19
C TYR A 279 12.56 -3.64 -14.50
N ASP A 280 11.97 -2.45 -14.64
CA ASP A 280 10.62 -2.15 -14.19
C ASP A 280 9.61 -3.13 -14.82
N ARG A 281 9.59 -3.25 -16.15
CA ARG A 281 8.71 -4.22 -16.84
C ARG A 281 8.95 -5.67 -16.38
N LYS A 282 10.20 -6.04 -16.08
CA LYS A 282 10.53 -7.38 -15.57
C LYS A 282 10.10 -7.59 -14.12
N LEU A 283 10.00 -6.55 -13.31
CA LEU A 283 9.38 -6.62 -11.99
C LEU A 283 7.87 -6.93 -12.08
N ASP A 284 7.16 -6.52 -13.14
CA ASP A 284 5.77 -6.97 -13.37
C ASP A 284 5.69 -8.48 -13.58
N GLU A 285 6.63 -9.02 -14.36
CA GLU A 285 6.59 -10.40 -14.84
C GLU A 285 7.08 -11.40 -13.78
N GLU A 286 8.15 -11.06 -13.06
CA GLU A 286 8.90 -11.99 -12.19
C GLU A 286 8.89 -11.60 -10.70
N SER A 287 8.16 -10.52 -10.31
CA SER A 287 8.00 -10.06 -8.93
C SER A 287 9.36 -9.73 -8.25
N THR A 288 9.40 -9.49 -6.94
CA THR A 288 10.62 -9.16 -6.19
C THR A 288 11.67 -10.28 -6.15
N ALA A 289 11.36 -11.48 -6.67
CA ALA A 289 12.33 -12.57 -6.81
C ALA A 289 13.52 -12.21 -7.72
N ILE A 290 13.35 -11.25 -8.64
CA ILE A 290 14.43 -10.76 -9.50
C ILE A 290 15.45 -9.90 -8.77
N VAL A 291 15.05 -9.28 -7.65
CA VAL A 291 15.91 -8.40 -6.83
C VAL A 291 17.07 -9.20 -6.24
N ASP A 292 16.81 -10.43 -5.80
CA ASP A 292 17.84 -11.30 -5.24
C ASP A 292 18.86 -11.80 -6.28
N ARG A 293 18.65 -11.58 -7.58
CA ARG A 293 19.65 -11.89 -8.63
C ARG A 293 20.84 -10.93 -8.61
N GLY A 294 20.67 -9.72 -8.08
CA GLY A 294 21.77 -8.77 -7.86
C GLY A 294 22.78 -9.23 -6.81
N ALA A 295 22.45 -10.27 -6.04
CA ALA A 295 23.34 -10.88 -5.08
C ALA A 295 24.38 -11.83 -5.69
N SER A 296 24.41 -12.01 -7.02
CA SER A 296 25.28 -13.00 -7.69
C SER A 296 26.80 -12.74 -7.56
N GLY A 297 27.21 -11.60 -7.00
CA GLY A 297 28.58 -11.35 -6.53
C GLY A 297 28.90 -11.91 -5.13
N TYR A 298 27.91 -12.45 -4.40
CA TYR A 298 28.04 -13.11 -3.12
C TYR A 298 27.96 -14.62 -3.36
N GLY A 299 29.05 -15.37 -3.12
CA GLY A 299 29.20 -16.76 -3.58
C GLY A 299 28.04 -17.72 -3.29
N GLY A 300 27.77 -18.61 -4.25
CA GLY A 300 26.98 -19.83 -4.09
C GLY A 300 25.45 -19.67 -4.18
N SER A 301 24.76 -20.80 -4.35
CA SER A 301 23.29 -20.94 -4.52
C SER A 301 22.44 -20.29 -3.41
N GLN A 302 23.06 -19.79 -2.34
CA GLN A 302 22.49 -19.16 -1.16
C GLN A 302 22.19 -17.66 -1.30
N ALA A 303 22.77 -16.98 -2.30
CA ALA A 303 22.60 -15.53 -2.52
C ALA A 303 21.20 -15.15 -3.06
N ARG A 304 20.46 -16.11 -3.60
CA ARG A 304 19.19 -15.91 -4.33
C ARG A 304 17.98 -15.53 -3.46
N HIS A 305 18.15 -15.24 -2.16
CA HIS A 305 17.06 -14.92 -1.22
C HIS A 305 17.48 -13.94 -0.09
N LEU A 306 18.35 -12.97 -0.34
CA LEU A 306 18.87 -12.08 0.71
C LEU A 306 17.78 -11.21 1.34
N VAL A 307 16.88 -10.65 0.53
CA VAL A 307 15.80 -9.80 1.04
C VAL A 307 14.82 -10.64 1.85
N GLY A 308 14.29 -11.73 1.28
CA GLY A 308 13.34 -12.61 1.95
C GLY A 308 13.90 -13.29 3.22
N ARG A 309 15.17 -13.68 3.23
CA ARG A 309 15.83 -14.25 4.43
C ARG A 309 15.88 -13.26 5.58
N THR A 310 16.09 -11.97 5.30
CA THR A 310 16.12 -11.00 6.38
C THR A 310 14.80 -11.03 7.13
N TRP A 311 13.66 -11.01 6.45
CA TRP A 311 12.36 -11.01 7.14
C TRP A 311 11.95 -12.36 7.72
N GLN A 312 12.35 -13.46 7.09
CA GLN A 312 12.10 -14.80 7.61
C GLN A 312 12.69 -14.97 9.02
N LEU A 313 13.87 -14.41 9.30
CA LEU A 313 14.46 -14.42 10.65
C LEU A 313 13.53 -13.77 11.70
N SER A 314 12.86 -12.68 11.35
CA SER A 314 11.92 -12.00 12.26
C SER A 314 10.63 -12.80 12.46
N LEU A 315 10.17 -13.54 11.44
CA LEU A 315 9.03 -14.45 11.54
C LEU A 315 9.35 -15.71 12.36
N ASP A 316 10.56 -16.27 12.18
CA ASP A 316 11.04 -17.42 12.94
C ASP A 316 11.20 -17.05 14.43
N ALA A 317 11.67 -15.83 14.73
CA ALA A 317 11.73 -15.30 16.09
C ALA A 317 10.34 -15.22 16.74
N LEU A 318 9.34 -14.70 16.03
CA LEU A 318 7.94 -14.65 16.50
C LEU A 318 7.36 -16.04 16.75
N ALA A 319 7.62 -17.00 15.85
CA ALA A 319 7.21 -18.39 16.04
C ALA A 319 7.89 -19.02 17.27
N GLY A 320 9.19 -18.76 17.47
CA GLY A 320 9.93 -19.20 18.65
C GLY A 320 9.43 -18.61 19.97
N GLN A 321 8.83 -17.41 19.93
CA GLN A 321 8.16 -16.76 21.07
C GLN A 321 6.72 -17.29 21.30
N GLY A 322 6.27 -18.28 20.53
CA GLY A 322 4.93 -18.85 20.66
C GLY A 322 3.83 -18.03 19.95
N LEU A 323 4.19 -17.18 18.98
CA LEU A 323 3.27 -16.40 18.15
C LEU A 323 3.33 -16.79 16.66
N PRO A 324 3.19 -18.07 16.28
CA PRO A 324 3.25 -18.48 14.88
C PRO A 324 2.09 -17.89 14.04
N GLU A 325 0.98 -17.48 14.65
CA GLU A 325 -0.16 -16.78 14.02
C GLU A 325 0.25 -15.43 13.41
N ALA A 326 1.33 -14.80 13.86
CA ALA A 326 1.88 -13.60 13.23
C ALA A 326 2.30 -13.87 11.78
N THR A 327 2.84 -15.07 11.51
CA THR A 327 3.16 -15.50 10.14
C THR A 327 1.89 -15.73 9.33
N THR A 328 0.86 -16.34 9.92
CA THR A 328 -0.45 -16.51 9.25
C THR A 328 -1.06 -15.15 8.91
N LEU A 329 -1.02 -14.17 9.83
CA LEU A 329 -1.54 -12.83 9.61
C LEU A 329 -0.79 -12.12 8.49
N LEU A 330 0.55 -12.18 8.49
CA LEU A 330 1.33 -11.55 7.43
C LEU A 330 1.11 -12.22 6.06
N ARG A 331 0.94 -13.55 6.01
CA ARG A 331 0.55 -14.27 4.80
C ARG A 331 -0.83 -13.86 4.31
N LEU A 332 -1.79 -13.66 5.20
CA LEU A 332 -3.12 -13.17 4.85
C LEU A 332 -3.06 -11.74 4.27
N LEU A 333 -2.33 -10.83 4.95
CA LEU A 333 -2.12 -9.46 4.48
C LEU A 333 -1.38 -9.42 3.13
N SER A 334 -0.59 -10.43 2.79
CA SER A 334 0.15 -10.50 1.52
C SER A 334 -0.75 -10.65 0.27
N PHE A 335 -2.02 -11.00 0.46
CA PHE A 335 -3.04 -11.01 -0.61
C PHE A 335 -3.76 -9.67 -0.77
N LEU A 336 -3.47 -8.70 0.11
CA LEU A 336 -3.98 -7.33 0.02
C LEU A 336 -2.88 -6.41 -0.53
N ALA A 337 -3.26 -5.18 -0.90
CA ALA A 337 -2.31 -4.15 -1.32
C ALA A 337 -1.42 -3.69 -0.15
N ALA A 338 -0.27 -3.07 -0.46
CA ALA A 338 0.62 -2.47 0.53
C ALA A 338 0.08 -1.15 1.13
N ASP A 339 -1.07 -0.68 0.64
CA ASP A 339 -1.84 0.42 1.19
C ASP A 339 -2.30 0.15 2.64
N PRO A 340 -2.67 1.19 3.40
CA PRO A 340 -3.14 1.03 4.77
C PRO A 340 -4.42 0.18 4.90
N VAL A 341 -4.31 -0.99 5.53
CA VAL A 341 -5.45 -1.88 5.81
C VAL A 341 -6.18 -1.41 7.08
N PRO A 342 -7.46 -1.01 7.01
CA PRO A 342 -8.17 -0.52 8.19
C PRO A 342 -8.33 -1.61 9.25
N LEU A 343 -8.05 -1.30 10.53
CA LEU A 343 -8.19 -2.28 11.61
C LEU A 343 -9.65 -2.75 11.79
N SER A 344 -10.62 -1.95 11.34
CA SER A 344 -12.04 -2.30 11.29
C SER A 344 -12.30 -3.54 10.41
N MET A 345 -11.48 -3.80 9.39
CA MET A 345 -11.53 -5.01 8.56
C MET A 345 -11.14 -6.27 9.34
N LEU A 346 -10.24 -6.16 10.31
CA LEU A 346 -9.78 -7.27 11.15
C LEU A 346 -10.66 -7.46 12.41
N ALA A 347 -11.45 -6.45 12.78
CA ALA A 347 -12.25 -6.46 14.01
C ALA A 347 -13.27 -7.63 14.10
N PRO A 348 -13.97 -8.05 13.02
CA PRO A 348 -14.87 -9.20 13.08
C PRO A 348 -14.16 -10.50 13.50
N VAL A 349 -12.90 -10.70 13.09
CA VAL A 349 -12.09 -11.85 13.50
C VAL A 349 -11.72 -11.72 14.99
N ALA A 350 -11.32 -10.53 15.44
CA ALA A 350 -11.02 -10.26 16.86
C ALA A 350 -12.23 -10.49 17.79
N ARG A 351 -13.45 -10.26 17.29
CA ARG A 351 -14.70 -10.49 18.03
C ARG A 351 -15.24 -11.92 17.89
N GLY A 352 -14.65 -12.74 17.02
CA GLY A 352 -15.12 -14.09 16.71
C GLY A 352 -16.39 -14.14 15.86
N GLU A 353 -16.74 -13.03 15.21
CA GLU A 353 -17.89 -12.91 14.28
C GLU A 353 -17.56 -13.51 12.90
N LEU A 354 -16.28 -13.49 12.52
CA LEU A 354 -15.76 -14.06 11.29
C LEU A 354 -14.69 -15.10 11.59
N VAL A 355 -14.89 -16.33 11.11
CA VAL A 355 -13.92 -17.42 11.19
C VAL A 355 -13.25 -17.60 9.83
N LEU A 356 -11.92 -17.64 9.83
CA LEU A 356 -11.12 -17.85 8.62
C LEU A 356 -10.68 -19.32 8.54
N ASP A 357 -11.44 -20.12 7.80
CA ASP A 357 -11.24 -21.56 7.72
C ASP A 357 -9.98 -21.96 6.94
N GLY A 358 -9.35 -23.06 7.36
CA GLY A 358 -8.20 -23.67 6.67
C GLY A 358 -6.85 -22.99 6.89
N LEU A 359 -6.80 -21.90 7.66
CA LEU A 359 -5.55 -21.24 8.02
C LEU A 359 -4.80 -22.06 9.08
N GLU A 360 -3.51 -22.29 8.84
CA GLU A 360 -2.63 -23.02 9.75
C GLU A 360 -1.35 -22.22 10.07
N PRO A 361 -1.11 -21.86 11.35
CA PRO A 361 -2.05 -21.94 12.48
C PRO A 361 -3.28 -21.05 12.32
N ALA A 362 -4.38 -21.42 13.01
CA ALA A 362 -5.65 -20.71 12.91
C ALA A 362 -5.60 -19.32 13.58
N LEU A 363 -6.01 -18.29 12.84
CA LEU A 363 -6.18 -16.94 13.38
C LEU A 363 -7.50 -16.84 14.16
N SER A 364 -7.46 -17.22 15.44
CA SER A 364 -8.60 -17.09 16.35
C SER A 364 -8.69 -15.69 16.97
N ALA A 365 -9.87 -15.34 17.50
CA ALA A 365 -10.16 -14.07 18.16
C ALA A 365 -9.10 -13.69 19.23
N GLY A 366 -8.66 -14.65 20.04
CA GLY A 366 -7.67 -14.44 21.09
C GLY A 366 -6.23 -14.30 20.59
N GLN A 367 -5.93 -14.73 19.37
CA GLN A 367 -4.56 -14.74 18.81
C GLN A 367 -4.29 -13.60 17.82
N LEU A 368 -5.33 -12.99 17.25
CA LEU A 368 -5.17 -11.90 16.28
C LEU A 368 -4.47 -10.68 16.87
N GLU A 369 -4.86 -10.23 18.07
CA GLU A 369 -4.24 -9.07 18.71
C GLU A 369 -2.77 -9.33 19.11
N PRO A 370 -2.42 -10.47 19.76
CA PRO A 370 -1.03 -10.87 19.96
C PRO A 370 -0.22 -10.97 18.66
N ALA A 371 -0.79 -11.55 17.61
CA ALA A 371 -0.14 -11.66 16.30
C ALA A 371 0.15 -10.28 15.68
N LEU A 372 -0.86 -9.40 15.65
CA LEU A 372 -0.70 -8.03 15.15
C LEU A 372 0.33 -7.27 15.96
N ARG A 373 0.28 -7.37 17.29
CA ARG A 373 1.26 -6.75 18.18
C ARG A 373 2.66 -7.28 17.92
N GLY A 374 2.83 -8.59 17.74
CA GLY A 374 4.11 -9.20 17.38
C GLY A 374 4.70 -8.63 16.08
N LEU A 375 3.86 -8.43 15.04
CA LEU A 375 4.28 -7.80 13.78
C LEU A 375 4.72 -6.34 13.97
N LEU A 376 4.00 -5.56 14.79
CA LEU A 376 4.37 -4.18 15.11
C LEU A 376 5.67 -4.12 15.93
N ASP A 377 5.78 -4.99 16.93
CA ASP A 377 6.92 -5.08 17.84
C ASP A 377 8.20 -5.44 17.06
N HIS A 378 8.12 -6.29 16.04
CA HIS A 378 9.25 -6.64 15.16
C HIS A 378 9.44 -5.73 13.94
N SER A 379 8.75 -4.58 13.89
CA SER A 379 8.80 -3.63 12.77
C SER A 379 8.48 -4.25 11.39
N LEU A 380 7.66 -5.31 11.36
CA LEU A 380 7.16 -5.94 10.13
C LEU A 380 5.91 -5.23 9.58
N ALA A 381 5.19 -4.56 10.46
CA ALA A 381 4.10 -3.65 10.14
C ALA A 381 4.19 -2.37 10.99
N ALA A 382 3.44 -1.35 10.60
CA ALA A 382 3.27 -0.12 11.36
C ALA A 382 1.79 0.24 11.49
N LEU A 383 1.46 1.00 12.53
CA LEU A 383 0.16 1.65 12.66
C LEU A 383 0.22 3.03 12.01
N VAL A 384 -0.72 3.29 11.10
CA VAL A 384 -0.87 4.58 10.41
C VAL A 384 -2.31 5.05 10.53
N ALA A 385 -2.53 6.36 10.40
CA ALA A 385 -3.86 6.93 10.32
C ALA A 385 -4.13 7.35 8.88
N SER A 386 -5.22 6.87 8.28
CA SER A 386 -5.62 7.17 6.91
C SER A 386 -7.14 7.29 6.83
N GLU A 387 -7.65 8.31 6.13
CA GLU A 387 -9.10 8.58 6.04
C GLU A 387 -9.82 8.60 7.40
N GLY A 388 -9.14 9.06 8.46
CA GLY A 388 -9.68 9.08 9.84
C GLY A 388 -9.76 7.72 10.53
N GLU A 389 -9.39 6.62 9.86
CA GLU A 389 -9.31 5.28 10.45
C GLU A 389 -7.87 4.92 10.88
N ARG A 390 -7.78 4.07 11.90
CA ARG A 390 -6.51 3.43 12.28
C ARG A 390 -6.29 2.23 11.38
N CYS A 391 -5.14 2.20 10.72
CA CYS A 391 -4.78 1.16 9.78
C CYS A 391 -3.49 0.46 10.18
N VAL A 392 -3.35 -0.79 9.78
CA VAL A 392 -2.08 -1.50 9.76
C VAL A 392 -1.51 -1.43 8.34
N GLN A 393 -0.22 -1.12 8.23
CA GLN A 393 0.47 -1.07 6.96
C GLN A 393 1.75 -1.89 7.04
N ALA A 394 1.91 -2.83 6.10
CA ALA A 394 3.13 -3.60 5.93
C ALA A 394 3.81 -3.21 4.62
N HIS A 395 5.12 -3.40 4.55
CA HIS A 395 5.91 -2.98 3.41
C HIS A 395 5.63 -3.84 2.17
N GLY A 396 5.48 -3.23 0.99
CA GLY A 396 5.09 -3.94 -0.24
C GLY A 396 6.03 -5.08 -0.65
N VAL A 397 7.35 -4.85 -0.61
CA VAL A 397 8.35 -5.91 -0.93
C VAL A 397 8.29 -7.05 0.09
N LEU A 398 7.96 -6.76 1.35
CA LEU A 398 7.77 -7.78 2.38
C LEU A 398 6.55 -8.64 2.06
N LEU A 399 5.42 -8.00 1.79
CA LEU A 399 4.19 -8.70 1.41
C LEU A 399 4.41 -9.56 0.17
N ASP A 400 5.09 -9.04 -0.86
CA ASP A 400 5.36 -9.79 -2.09
C ASP A 400 6.27 -11.01 -1.83
N SER A 401 7.34 -10.85 -1.05
CA SER A 401 8.20 -11.98 -0.67
C SER A 401 7.46 -13.02 0.19
N VAL A 402 6.59 -12.60 1.09
CA VAL A 402 5.78 -13.53 1.89
C VAL A 402 4.81 -14.29 1.01
N ARG A 403 4.14 -13.61 0.07
CA ARG A 403 3.19 -14.20 -0.88
C ARG A 403 3.85 -15.23 -1.79
N THR A 404 5.03 -14.94 -2.31
CA THR A 404 5.78 -15.89 -3.16
C THR A 404 6.15 -17.17 -2.39
N GLY A 405 6.40 -17.06 -1.09
CA GLY A 405 6.62 -18.20 -0.18
C GLY A 405 5.37 -19.02 0.18
N VAL A 406 4.15 -18.54 -0.15
CA VAL A 406 2.91 -19.30 0.08
C VAL A 406 2.76 -20.40 -0.97
N SER A 407 2.64 -21.64 -0.50
CA SER A 407 2.46 -22.83 -1.35
C SER A 407 1.18 -22.75 -2.18
N ALA A 408 1.21 -23.29 -3.41
CA ALA A 408 0.07 -23.21 -4.33
C ALA A 408 -1.24 -23.76 -3.73
N GLY A 409 -1.16 -24.81 -2.91
CA GLY A 409 -2.33 -25.40 -2.23
C GLY A 409 -2.93 -24.55 -1.11
N GLN A 410 -2.15 -23.62 -0.53
CA GLN A 410 -2.61 -22.70 0.52
C GLN A 410 -3.04 -21.33 -0.03
N ARG A 411 -2.64 -20.99 -1.26
CA ARG A 411 -2.97 -19.69 -1.86
C ARG A 411 -4.47 -19.45 -1.95
N SER A 412 -5.25 -20.48 -2.32
CA SER A 412 -6.71 -20.39 -2.32
C SER A 412 -7.22 -20.05 -0.92
N THR A 413 -6.79 -20.77 0.10
CA THR A 413 -7.23 -20.53 1.49
C THR A 413 -6.96 -19.12 1.99
N PHE A 414 -5.74 -18.60 1.77
CA PHE A 414 -5.42 -17.22 2.16
C PHE A 414 -6.18 -16.18 1.32
N ALA A 415 -6.37 -16.43 0.02
CA ALA A 415 -7.18 -15.56 -0.83
C ALA A 415 -8.66 -15.56 -0.40
N GLU A 416 -9.22 -16.71 -0.03
CA GLU A 416 -10.59 -16.82 0.51
C GLU A 416 -10.73 -16.06 1.83
N GLY A 417 -9.74 -16.16 2.72
CA GLY A 417 -9.72 -15.39 3.95
C GLY A 417 -9.64 -13.87 3.70
N ALA A 418 -8.78 -13.45 2.77
CA ALA A 418 -8.66 -12.04 2.38
C ALA A 418 -9.93 -11.50 1.70
N ALA A 419 -10.57 -12.32 0.87
CA ALA A 419 -11.86 -12.01 0.26
C ALA A 419 -12.97 -11.85 1.30
N ALA A 420 -13.03 -12.75 2.29
CA ALA A 420 -14.01 -12.68 3.37
C ALA A 420 -13.83 -11.43 4.25
N LEU A 421 -12.58 -11.07 4.56
CA LEU A 421 -12.28 -9.82 5.26
C LEU A 421 -12.72 -8.60 4.46
N LEU A 422 -12.40 -8.56 3.16
CA LEU A 422 -12.69 -7.43 2.30
C LEU A 422 -14.21 -7.26 2.15
N GLU A 423 -14.91 -8.36 1.89
CA GLU A 423 -16.37 -8.40 1.77
C GLU A 423 -17.07 -7.95 3.05
N GLY A 424 -16.60 -8.39 4.22
CA GLY A 424 -17.14 -7.95 5.52
C GLY A 424 -16.83 -6.50 5.88
N ALA A 425 -15.83 -5.88 5.25
CA ALA A 425 -15.48 -4.48 5.46
C ALA A 425 -16.20 -3.52 4.49
N LEU A 426 -16.75 -4.01 3.39
CA LEU A 426 -17.46 -3.16 2.42
C LEU A 426 -18.68 -2.49 3.07
N PRO A 427 -18.94 -1.21 2.78
CA PRO A 427 -20.18 -0.57 3.18
C PRO A 427 -21.40 -1.31 2.61
N GLU A 428 -22.50 -1.27 3.37
CA GLU A 428 -23.79 -1.76 2.91
C GLU A 428 -24.17 -1.07 1.59
N PRO A 429 -24.62 -1.83 0.56
CA PRO A 429 -25.02 -1.25 -0.72
C PRO A 429 -26.09 -0.16 -0.54
N GLY A 430 -25.88 0.99 -1.19
CA GLY A 430 -26.82 2.11 -1.15
C GLY A 430 -26.63 3.07 0.04
N VAL A 431 -25.72 2.77 0.98
CA VAL A 431 -25.27 3.72 1.99
C VAL A 431 -24.21 4.62 1.38
N ASP A 432 -24.51 5.90 1.24
CA ASP A 432 -23.58 6.91 0.75
C ASP A 432 -23.38 8.00 1.81
N SER A 433 -22.39 7.78 2.69
CA SER A 433 -21.96 8.72 3.72
C SER A 433 -20.48 9.07 3.51
N PRO A 434 -19.99 10.20 4.07
CA PRO A 434 -18.56 10.53 4.04
C PRO A 434 -17.68 9.38 4.58
N ASP A 435 -18.13 8.72 5.65
CA ASP A 435 -17.42 7.58 6.25
C ASP A 435 -17.40 6.35 5.31
N ALA A 436 -18.52 6.06 4.63
CA ALA A 436 -18.60 4.98 3.66
C ALA A 436 -17.67 5.23 2.47
N ARG A 437 -17.58 6.49 2.01
CA ARG A 437 -16.65 6.90 0.93
C ARG A 437 -15.20 6.78 1.35
N GLY A 438 -14.82 7.30 2.52
CA GLY A 438 -13.46 7.15 3.05
C GLY A 438 -13.07 5.67 3.20
N ARG A 439 -14.01 4.83 3.65
CA ARG A 439 -13.79 3.38 3.72
C ARG A 439 -13.61 2.74 2.33
N LEU A 440 -14.42 3.11 1.33
CA LEU A 440 -14.25 2.61 -0.04
C LEU A 440 -12.88 3.00 -0.61
N THR A 441 -12.40 4.21 -0.35
CA THR A 441 -11.06 4.65 -0.76
C THR A 441 -9.97 3.75 -0.17
N LEU A 442 -10.07 3.37 1.10
CA LEU A 442 -9.12 2.45 1.73
C LEU A 442 -9.20 1.02 1.16
N LEU A 443 -10.40 0.52 0.85
CA LEU A 443 -10.61 -0.87 0.42
C LEU A 443 -10.31 -1.11 -1.06
N THR A 444 -10.36 -0.06 -1.87
CA THR A 444 -10.22 -0.13 -3.33
C THR A 444 -8.90 -0.75 -3.82
N PRO A 445 -7.71 -0.34 -3.32
CA PRO A 445 -6.45 -0.95 -3.72
C PRO A 445 -6.40 -2.45 -3.39
N HIS A 446 -6.99 -2.84 -2.25
CA HIS A 446 -6.98 -4.22 -1.79
C HIS A 446 -7.81 -5.15 -2.68
N ALA A 447 -8.92 -4.69 -3.25
CA ALA A 447 -9.72 -5.48 -4.20
C ALA A 447 -8.93 -5.80 -5.48
N SER A 448 -8.22 -4.81 -6.01
CA SER A 448 -7.36 -4.96 -7.19
C SER A 448 -6.17 -5.89 -6.91
N ALA A 449 -5.52 -5.72 -5.75
CA ALA A 449 -4.41 -6.57 -5.33
C ALA A 449 -4.83 -8.02 -5.08
N LEU A 450 -6.02 -8.25 -4.53
CA LEU A 450 -6.56 -9.58 -4.28
C LEU A 450 -6.87 -10.33 -5.58
N LEU A 451 -7.57 -9.67 -6.53
CA LEU A 451 -7.77 -10.22 -7.88
C LEU A 451 -6.43 -10.50 -8.56
N ALA A 452 -5.41 -9.68 -8.30
CA ALA A 452 -4.10 -9.88 -8.85
C ALA A 452 -3.34 -11.07 -8.25
N ALA A 453 -3.39 -11.22 -6.94
CA ALA A 453 -2.72 -12.26 -6.18
C ALA A 453 -3.36 -13.65 -6.40
N ALA A 454 -4.68 -13.70 -6.52
CA ALA A 454 -5.46 -14.92 -6.65
C ALA A 454 -6.58 -14.71 -7.68
N PRO A 455 -6.26 -14.77 -8.99
CA PRO A 455 -7.25 -14.58 -10.03
C PRO A 455 -8.25 -15.74 -10.00
N GLY A 456 -9.52 -15.42 -9.72
CA GLY A 456 -10.63 -16.36 -9.68
C GLY A 456 -11.95 -15.64 -9.90
N GLU A 457 -13.03 -16.40 -10.13
CA GLU A 457 -14.37 -15.82 -10.32
C GLU A 457 -14.82 -15.03 -9.09
N ARG A 458 -14.64 -15.58 -7.88
CA ARG A 458 -15.01 -14.89 -6.63
C ARG A 458 -14.27 -13.56 -6.44
N THR A 459 -12.95 -13.55 -6.65
CA THR A 459 -12.14 -12.32 -6.51
C THR A 459 -12.46 -11.30 -7.60
N GLY A 460 -12.79 -11.76 -8.81
CA GLY A 460 -13.30 -10.93 -9.90
C GLY A 460 -14.63 -10.28 -9.56
N THR A 461 -15.61 -11.06 -9.08
CA THR A 461 -16.91 -10.56 -8.64
C THR A 461 -16.79 -9.53 -7.51
N LEU A 462 -15.91 -9.79 -6.53
CA LEU A 462 -15.65 -8.86 -5.45
C LEU A 462 -15.02 -7.56 -5.97
N ALA A 463 -14.03 -7.63 -6.87
CA ALA A 463 -13.43 -6.45 -7.48
C ALA A 463 -14.45 -5.60 -8.24
N VAL A 464 -15.31 -6.23 -9.06
CA VAL A 464 -16.40 -5.54 -9.77
C VAL A 464 -17.39 -4.90 -8.79
N ARG A 465 -17.73 -5.58 -7.69
CA ARG A 465 -18.58 -5.03 -6.63
C ARG A 465 -17.98 -3.77 -6.01
N VAL A 466 -16.67 -3.75 -5.75
CA VAL A 466 -15.98 -2.55 -5.23
C VAL A 466 -16.04 -1.41 -6.23
N VAL A 467 -15.69 -1.65 -7.50
CA VAL A 467 -15.75 -0.60 -8.55
C VAL A 467 -17.17 -0.05 -8.70
N ARG A 468 -18.19 -0.90 -8.61
CA ARG A 468 -19.60 -0.49 -8.64
C ARG A 468 -19.95 0.40 -7.45
N GLN A 469 -19.52 0.06 -6.24
CA GLN A 469 -19.75 0.90 -5.06
C GLN A 469 -19.01 2.25 -5.14
N VAL A 470 -17.78 2.26 -5.66
CA VAL A 470 -17.04 3.50 -5.95
C VAL A 470 -17.84 4.38 -6.92
N PHE A 471 -18.33 3.80 -8.02
CA PHE A 471 -19.21 4.51 -8.96
C PHE A 471 -20.49 5.04 -8.27
N ASP A 472 -21.18 4.21 -7.51
CA ASP A 472 -22.45 4.57 -6.87
C ASP A 472 -22.28 5.65 -5.79
N SER A 473 -21.08 5.77 -5.20
CA SER A 473 -20.72 6.83 -4.25
C SER A 473 -20.43 8.20 -4.90
N GLY A 474 -20.42 8.26 -6.24
CA GLY A 474 -20.19 9.47 -7.00
C GLY A 474 -18.76 9.69 -7.48
N ASP A 475 -17.81 8.83 -7.13
CA ASP A 475 -16.43 8.87 -7.64
C ASP A 475 -16.33 8.20 -9.02
N TYR A 476 -16.84 8.89 -10.03
CA TYR A 476 -16.84 8.39 -11.42
C TYR A 476 -15.43 8.31 -12.01
N ALA A 477 -14.53 9.20 -11.58
CA ALA A 477 -13.14 9.20 -12.04
C ALA A 477 -12.37 8.01 -11.47
N GLY A 478 -12.51 7.73 -10.17
CA GLY A 478 -11.96 6.54 -9.53
C GLY A 478 -12.50 5.26 -10.15
N ALA A 479 -13.82 5.17 -10.36
CA ALA A 479 -14.42 4.02 -11.05
C ALA A 479 -13.84 3.82 -12.46
N LEU A 480 -13.70 4.89 -13.26
CA LEU A 480 -13.12 4.82 -14.61
C LEU A 480 -11.62 4.47 -14.59
N GLY A 481 -10.88 4.88 -13.55
CA GLY A 481 -9.48 4.53 -13.38
C GLY A 481 -9.27 3.04 -13.08
N LEU A 482 -10.25 2.37 -12.48
CA LEU A 482 -10.16 0.97 -12.04
C LEU A 482 -10.82 -0.02 -13.00
N ALA A 483 -11.99 0.34 -13.52
CA ALA A 483 -12.86 -0.58 -14.27
C ALA A 483 -12.16 -1.24 -15.47
N PRO A 484 -11.41 -0.53 -16.34
CA PRO A 484 -10.75 -1.15 -17.50
C PRO A 484 -9.74 -2.22 -17.10
N GLY A 485 -8.86 -1.93 -16.14
CA GLY A 485 -7.81 -2.88 -15.70
C GLY A 485 -8.39 -4.12 -15.03
N ILE A 486 -9.46 -3.97 -14.25
CA ILE A 486 -10.20 -5.09 -13.65
C ILE A 486 -10.91 -5.89 -14.74
N ALA A 487 -11.59 -5.21 -15.68
CA ALA A 487 -12.29 -5.86 -16.79
C ALA A 487 -11.33 -6.67 -17.66
N ASP A 488 -10.22 -6.09 -18.11
CA ASP A 488 -9.22 -6.75 -18.93
C ASP A 488 -8.65 -8.01 -18.24
N ARG A 489 -8.41 -7.92 -16.92
CA ARG A 489 -7.91 -9.06 -16.14
C ARG A 489 -8.94 -10.17 -16.01
N ILE A 490 -10.22 -9.83 -15.77
CA ILE A 490 -11.32 -10.79 -15.69
C ILE A 490 -11.59 -11.42 -17.07
N GLU A 491 -11.52 -10.64 -18.15
CA GLU A 491 -11.66 -11.13 -19.52
C GLU A 491 -10.55 -12.12 -19.89
N SER A 492 -9.30 -11.85 -19.48
CA SER A 492 -8.19 -12.79 -19.66
C SER A 492 -8.35 -14.08 -18.84
N LEU A 493 -9.06 -14.03 -17.72
CA LEU A 493 -9.22 -15.16 -16.79
C LEU A 493 -10.42 -16.05 -17.16
N LEU A 494 -11.59 -15.44 -17.35
CA LEU A 494 -12.88 -16.12 -17.49
C LEU A 494 -13.43 -16.05 -18.92
N GLY A 495 -12.82 -15.21 -19.77
CA GLY A 495 -13.25 -14.95 -21.14
C GLY A 495 -14.15 -13.72 -21.27
N VAL A 496 -14.12 -13.13 -22.46
CA VAL A 496 -14.83 -11.87 -22.83
C VAL A 496 -16.36 -11.96 -22.77
N GLN A 497 -16.91 -13.17 -22.66
CA GLN A 497 -18.35 -13.46 -22.61
C GLN A 497 -18.84 -13.80 -21.19
N HIS A 498 -17.95 -13.89 -20.20
CA HIS A 498 -18.32 -14.25 -18.85
C HIS A 498 -19.21 -13.15 -18.21
N PRO A 499 -20.30 -13.49 -17.48
CA PRO A 499 -21.19 -12.50 -16.88
C PRO A 499 -20.47 -11.43 -16.05
N VAL A 500 -19.49 -11.83 -15.23
CA VAL A 500 -18.68 -10.92 -14.41
C VAL A 500 -17.83 -9.96 -15.27
N ALA A 501 -17.28 -10.44 -16.38
CA ALA A 501 -16.54 -9.57 -17.32
C ALA A 501 -17.47 -8.54 -17.97
N LEU A 502 -18.68 -8.97 -18.35
CA LEU A 502 -19.69 -8.09 -18.92
C LEU A 502 -20.21 -7.07 -17.89
N GLU A 503 -20.31 -7.43 -16.61
CA GLU A 503 -20.62 -6.47 -15.53
C GLU A 503 -19.49 -5.46 -15.34
N ALA A 504 -18.22 -5.87 -15.37
CA ALA A 504 -17.08 -4.96 -15.29
C ALA A 504 -17.09 -3.91 -16.42
N ARG A 505 -17.32 -4.36 -17.66
CA ARG A 505 -17.44 -3.50 -18.85
C ARG A 505 -18.66 -2.58 -18.80
N ASP A 506 -19.76 -3.03 -18.21
CA ASP A 506 -20.96 -2.21 -18.01
C ASP A 506 -20.70 -1.06 -17.02
N VAL A 507 -19.97 -1.32 -15.92
CA VAL A 507 -19.55 -0.26 -14.99
C VAL A 507 -18.57 0.71 -15.65
N GLU A 508 -17.63 0.21 -16.46
CA GLU A 508 -16.74 1.05 -17.28
C GLU A 508 -17.55 1.97 -18.22
N ALA A 509 -18.54 1.44 -18.93
CA ALA A 509 -19.37 2.21 -19.85
C ALA A 509 -20.20 3.30 -19.13
N ARG A 510 -20.73 2.99 -17.95
CA ARG A 510 -21.42 3.96 -17.08
C ARG A 510 -20.46 5.05 -16.60
N ALA A 511 -19.23 4.70 -16.21
CA ALA A 511 -18.22 5.66 -15.78
C ALA A 511 -17.80 6.58 -16.94
N LEU A 512 -17.60 6.04 -18.14
CA LEU A 512 -17.34 6.83 -19.36
C LEU A 512 -18.46 7.85 -19.61
N PHE A 513 -19.72 7.45 -19.50
CA PHE A 513 -20.87 8.35 -19.64
C PHE A 513 -20.80 9.51 -18.64
N ARG A 514 -20.60 9.21 -17.35
CA ARG A 514 -20.54 10.24 -16.30
C ARG A 514 -19.35 11.19 -16.47
N MET A 515 -18.26 10.70 -17.06
CA MET A 515 -17.09 11.49 -17.42
C MET A 515 -17.20 12.19 -18.78
N GLY A 516 -18.37 12.18 -19.43
CA GLY A 516 -18.64 12.95 -20.65
C GLY A 516 -18.12 12.31 -21.94
N ARG A 517 -17.61 11.08 -21.86
CA ARG A 517 -17.08 10.31 -22.99
C ARG A 517 -18.20 9.53 -23.67
N TYR A 518 -19.23 10.23 -24.13
CA TYR A 518 -20.49 9.63 -24.62
C TYR A 518 -20.30 8.68 -25.81
N PRO A 519 -19.50 8.99 -26.85
CA PRO A 519 -19.29 8.06 -27.96
C PRO A 519 -18.61 6.74 -27.54
N GLU A 520 -17.69 6.81 -26.57
CA GLU A 520 -16.99 5.64 -26.04
C GLU A 520 -17.91 4.80 -25.16
N SER A 521 -18.75 5.45 -24.36
CA SER A 521 -19.80 4.79 -23.58
C SER A 521 -20.82 4.08 -24.49
N GLU A 522 -21.32 4.74 -25.54
CA GLU A 522 -22.22 4.12 -26.52
C GLU A 522 -21.58 2.87 -27.14
N ALA A 523 -20.35 3.00 -27.65
CA ALA A 523 -19.65 1.91 -28.31
C ALA A 523 -19.45 0.71 -27.37
N LEU A 524 -19.13 0.96 -26.10
CA LEU A 524 -18.94 -0.10 -25.11
C LEU A 524 -20.26 -0.74 -24.69
N HIS A 525 -21.30 0.05 -24.40
CA HIS A 525 -22.63 -0.48 -24.08
C HIS A 525 -23.21 -1.31 -25.22
N ARG A 526 -23.06 -0.91 -26.50
CA ARG A 526 -23.47 -1.73 -27.65
C ARG A 526 -22.76 -3.09 -27.68
N ARG A 527 -21.45 -3.12 -27.41
CA ARG A 527 -20.68 -4.37 -27.34
C ARG A 527 -21.17 -5.28 -26.20
N VAL A 528 -21.39 -4.71 -25.01
CA VAL A 528 -21.90 -5.45 -23.85
C VAL A 528 -23.29 -6.01 -24.13
N LEU A 529 -24.21 -5.19 -24.67
CA LEU A 529 -25.56 -5.62 -25.04
C LEU A 529 -25.52 -6.77 -26.04
N GLY A 530 -24.78 -6.63 -27.16
CA GLY A 530 -24.69 -7.68 -28.17
C GLY A 530 -24.09 -8.99 -27.64
N ARG A 531 -23.11 -8.92 -26.72
CA ARG A 531 -22.57 -10.11 -26.05
C ARG A 531 -23.59 -10.76 -25.11
N ARG A 532 -24.33 -9.97 -24.32
CA ARG A 532 -25.38 -10.48 -23.42
C ARG A 532 -26.54 -11.10 -24.20
N GLU A 533 -26.94 -10.50 -25.32
CA GLU A 533 -27.94 -11.08 -26.23
C GLU A 533 -27.52 -12.45 -26.76
N LEU A 534 -26.24 -12.60 -27.13
CA LEU A 534 -25.70 -13.86 -27.63
C LEU A 534 -25.62 -14.95 -26.54
N VAL A 535 -25.20 -14.58 -25.33
CA VAL A 535 -24.87 -15.54 -24.26
C VAL A 535 -26.08 -15.87 -23.37
N LEU A 536 -26.85 -14.84 -23.00
CA LEU A 536 -27.95 -14.93 -22.03
C LEU A 536 -29.33 -14.91 -22.71
N GLY A 537 -29.39 -14.40 -23.94
CA GLY A 537 -30.62 -14.19 -24.68
C GLY A 537 -31.19 -12.77 -24.55
N PRO A 538 -32.08 -12.36 -25.46
CA PRO A 538 -32.58 -10.99 -25.58
C PRO A 538 -33.48 -10.54 -24.42
N ASP A 539 -34.09 -11.50 -23.71
CA ASP A 539 -35.02 -11.27 -22.61
C ASP A 539 -34.37 -11.43 -21.23
N HIS A 540 -33.10 -11.82 -21.13
CA HIS A 540 -32.46 -12.00 -19.82
C HIS A 540 -32.39 -10.66 -19.03
N PRO A 541 -32.59 -10.65 -17.70
CA PRO A 541 -32.56 -9.43 -16.89
C PRO A 541 -31.31 -8.56 -17.13
N ASP A 542 -30.11 -9.13 -17.16
CA ASP A 542 -28.88 -8.37 -17.48
C ASP A 542 -28.85 -7.80 -18.90
N THR A 543 -29.46 -8.49 -19.87
CA THR A 543 -29.59 -7.98 -21.24
C THR A 543 -30.51 -6.76 -21.26
N LEU A 544 -31.65 -6.83 -20.57
CA LEU A 544 -32.61 -5.73 -20.43
C LEU A 544 -32.00 -4.54 -19.67
N ARG A 545 -31.19 -4.81 -18.63
CA ARG A 545 -30.40 -3.79 -17.92
C ARG A 545 -29.38 -3.11 -18.82
N SER A 546 -28.86 -3.80 -19.85
CA SER A 546 -27.95 -3.21 -20.83
C SER A 546 -28.67 -2.29 -21.82
N CYS A 547 -29.90 -2.63 -22.21
CA CYS A 547 -30.76 -1.71 -22.97
C CYS A 547 -31.00 -0.42 -22.18
N PHE A 548 -31.25 -0.55 -20.86
CA PHE A 548 -31.30 0.59 -19.95
C PHE A 548 -29.95 1.32 -19.83
N GLY A 549 -28.79 0.66 -19.83
CA GLY A 549 -27.51 1.40 -19.80
C GLY A 549 -27.26 2.22 -21.08
N LEU A 550 -27.67 1.69 -22.24
CA LEU A 550 -27.38 2.25 -23.55
C LEU A 550 -28.24 3.47 -23.92
N HIS A 551 -29.44 3.67 -23.35
CA HIS A 551 -30.28 4.83 -23.72
C HIS A 551 -29.60 6.17 -23.36
N GLN A 552 -28.93 6.26 -22.21
CA GLN A 552 -28.34 7.52 -21.74
C GLN A 552 -27.32 8.14 -22.71
N PRO A 553 -26.30 7.41 -23.21
CA PRO A 553 -25.40 7.97 -24.21
C PRO A 553 -26.07 8.23 -25.56
N LEU A 554 -27.15 7.53 -25.91
CA LEU A 554 -27.87 7.78 -27.16
C LEU A 554 -28.64 9.11 -27.12
N ASP A 555 -29.31 9.42 -26.00
CA ASP A 555 -30.03 10.68 -25.80
C ASP A 555 -29.10 11.89 -25.95
N LEU A 556 -27.87 11.81 -25.42
CA LEU A 556 -26.88 12.89 -25.55
C LEU A 556 -26.16 12.94 -26.90
N LEU A 557 -26.42 11.98 -27.79
CA LEU A 557 -25.90 11.93 -29.15
C LEU A 557 -27.00 12.15 -30.20
N ASP A 558 -28.13 12.74 -29.79
CA ASP A 558 -29.28 13.08 -30.64
C ASP A 558 -29.88 11.85 -31.34
N LYS A 559 -29.95 10.71 -30.64
CA LYS A 559 -30.52 9.43 -31.13
C LYS A 559 -31.77 9.03 -30.32
N ASP A 560 -32.62 9.99 -30.04
CA ASP A 560 -33.73 9.90 -29.08
C ASP A 560 -34.74 8.78 -29.41
N GLU A 561 -35.05 8.54 -30.68
CA GLU A 561 -35.97 7.45 -31.07
C GLU A 561 -35.38 6.06 -30.82
N GLU A 562 -34.06 5.88 -30.98
CA GLU A 562 -33.39 4.62 -30.67
C GLU A 562 -33.37 4.38 -29.15
N ALA A 563 -33.11 5.43 -28.37
CA ALA A 563 -33.16 5.40 -26.93
C ALA A 563 -34.56 5.05 -26.39
N GLU A 564 -35.63 5.67 -26.91
CA GLU A 564 -37.01 5.33 -26.56
C GLU A 564 -37.29 3.84 -26.86
N GLY A 565 -36.90 3.37 -28.04
CA GLY A 565 -37.09 1.98 -28.44
C GLY A 565 -36.42 0.98 -27.49
N LEU A 566 -35.17 1.26 -27.09
CA LEU A 566 -34.44 0.42 -26.13
C LEU A 566 -35.04 0.48 -24.73
N LEU A 567 -35.47 1.65 -24.27
CA LEU A 567 -36.08 1.82 -22.96
C LEU A 567 -37.43 1.11 -22.86
N ARG A 568 -38.27 1.20 -23.90
CA ARG A 568 -39.54 0.45 -23.98
C ARG A 568 -39.30 -1.06 -24.01
N ARG A 569 -38.31 -1.52 -24.80
CA ARG A 569 -37.92 -2.94 -24.82
C ARG A 569 -37.51 -3.41 -23.42
N ALA A 570 -36.66 -2.66 -22.71
CA ALA A 570 -36.24 -2.99 -21.35
C ALA A 570 -37.45 -3.08 -20.41
N LEU A 571 -38.31 -2.07 -20.42
CA LEU A 571 -39.50 -1.98 -19.57
C LEU A 571 -40.49 -3.13 -19.81
N GLU A 572 -40.81 -3.43 -21.07
CA GLU A 572 -41.71 -4.53 -21.43
C GLU A 572 -41.14 -5.89 -21.04
N GLY A 573 -39.84 -6.12 -21.28
CA GLY A 573 -39.16 -7.33 -20.86
C GLY A 573 -39.19 -7.51 -19.33
N GLN A 574 -38.82 -6.47 -18.59
CA GLN A 574 -38.80 -6.50 -17.12
C GLN A 574 -40.20 -6.66 -16.53
N ARG A 575 -41.24 -6.02 -17.10
CA ARG A 575 -42.65 -6.23 -16.72
C ARG A 575 -43.05 -7.71 -16.83
N ARG A 576 -42.61 -8.40 -17.89
CA ARG A 576 -42.91 -9.83 -18.09
C ARG A 576 -42.17 -10.74 -17.12
N ILE A 577 -40.91 -10.42 -16.78
CA ILE A 577 -40.01 -11.33 -16.06
C ILE A 577 -39.95 -11.04 -14.56
N LEU A 578 -39.76 -9.78 -14.19
CA LEU A 578 -39.62 -9.31 -12.82
C LEU A 578 -40.96 -8.88 -12.21
N GLY A 579 -41.94 -8.57 -13.07
CA GLY A 579 -43.24 -8.03 -12.70
C GLY A 579 -43.30 -6.51 -12.83
N ALA A 580 -44.51 -5.98 -13.00
CA ALA A 580 -44.73 -4.55 -13.25
C ALA A 580 -44.38 -3.65 -12.05
N ASP A 581 -44.51 -4.18 -10.84
CA ASP A 581 -44.28 -3.45 -9.59
C ASP A 581 -42.89 -3.71 -8.98
N SER A 582 -42.00 -4.41 -9.70
CA SER A 582 -40.64 -4.67 -9.21
C SER A 582 -39.83 -3.36 -9.14
N PRO A 583 -38.96 -3.17 -8.12
CA PRO A 583 -38.14 -1.95 -8.02
C PRO A 583 -37.26 -1.68 -9.24
N GLU A 584 -36.81 -2.73 -9.94
CA GLU A 584 -36.00 -2.62 -11.15
C GLU A 584 -36.86 -2.17 -12.35
N THR A 585 -38.05 -2.75 -12.52
CA THR A 585 -39.02 -2.34 -13.55
C THR A 585 -39.43 -0.88 -13.37
N LEU A 586 -39.72 -0.48 -12.12
CA LEU A 586 -40.09 0.90 -11.78
C LEU A 586 -38.93 1.88 -12.02
N LEU A 587 -37.67 1.45 -11.81
CA LEU A 587 -36.51 2.27 -12.10
C LEU A 587 -36.34 2.53 -13.59
N THR A 588 -36.53 1.52 -14.44
CA THR A 588 -36.52 1.70 -15.90
C THR A 588 -37.68 2.58 -16.34
N TRP A 589 -38.88 2.36 -15.79
CA TRP A 589 -40.05 3.19 -16.11
C TRP A 589 -39.86 4.65 -15.72
N ALA A 590 -39.16 4.92 -14.61
CA ALA A 590 -38.89 6.28 -14.13
C ALA A 590 -38.20 7.19 -15.16
N LEU A 591 -37.47 6.63 -16.12
CA LEU A 591 -36.76 7.40 -17.14
C LEU A 591 -37.62 7.70 -18.38
N LEU A 592 -38.70 6.95 -18.60
CA LEU A 592 -39.56 7.13 -19.78
C LEU A 592 -40.21 8.52 -19.84
N PRO A 593 -40.70 9.13 -18.73
CA PRO A 593 -41.23 10.49 -18.76
C PRO A 593 -40.23 11.52 -19.30
N GLU A 594 -38.95 11.39 -18.99
CA GLU A 594 -37.91 12.31 -19.45
C GLU A 594 -37.75 12.23 -20.98
N VAL A 595 -37.62 11.01 -21.51
CA VAL A 595 -37.54 10.75 -22.96
C VAL A 595 -38.80 11.22 -23.70
N LEU A 596 -39.99 10.97 -23.15
CA LEU A 596 -41.26 11.40 -23.77
C LEU A 596 -41.37 12.93 -23.83
N ALA A 597 -40.93 13.62 -22.79
CA ALA A 597 -40.92 15.07 -22.75
C ALA A 597 -39.92 15.67 -23.75
N GLN A 598 -38.73 15.08 -23.89
CA GLN A 598 -37.74 15.48 -24.91
C GLN A 598 -38.30 15.34 -26.34
N LEU A 599 -39.06 14.27 -26.61
CA LEU A 599 -39.74 14.04 -27.89
C LEU A 599 -41.03 14.86 -28.08
N GLY A 600 -41.42 15.68 -27.11
CA GLY A 600 -42.66 16.48 -27.16
C GLY A 600 -43.96 15.67 -27.13
N LYS A 601 -43.92 14.42 -26.63
CA LYS A 601 -45.08 13.52 -26.57
C LYS A 601 -45.92 13.75 -25.30
N GLU A 602 -46.46 14.96 -25.15
CA GLU A 602 -47.17 15.42 -23.94
C GLU A 602 -48.32 14.50 -23.48
N GLY A 603 -49.12 13.98 -24.42
CA GLY A 603 -50.25 13.13 -24.08
C GLY A 603 -49.84 11.76 -23.50
N GLU A 604 -48.76 11.18 -24.02
CA GLU A 604 -48.18 9.95 -23.48
C GLU A 604 -47.48 10.22 -22.15
N PHE A 605 -46.73 11.32 -22.06
CA PHE A 605 -46.09 11.76 -20.81
C PHE A 605 -47.09 11.80 -19.66
N ASP A 606 -48.21 12.51 -19.83
CA ASP A 606 -49.22 12.64 -18.79
C ASP A 606 -49.85 11.30 -18.37
N ALA A 607 -50.02 10.38 -19.33
CA ALA A 607 -50.55 9.05 -19.04
C ALA A 607 -49.55 8.19 -18.25
N GLU A 608 -48.28 8.19 -18.69
CA GLU A 608 -47.21 7.43 -18.06
C GLU A 608 -46.88 7.97 -16.66
N VAL A 609 -46.82 9.29 -16.47
CA VAL A 609 -46.59 9.91 -15.16
C VAL A 609 -47.67 9.49 -14.15
N ARG A 610 -48.95 9.57 -14.52
CA ARG A 610 -50.05 9.13 -13.63
C ARG A 610 -49.94 7.66 -13.25
N ALA A 611 -49.63 6.80 -14.22
CA ALA A 611 -49.53 5.37 -14.00
C ALA A 611 -48.31 4.99 -13.17
N LEU A 612 -47.16 5.63 -13.43
CA LEU A 612 -45.91 5.44 -12.69
C LEU A 612 -46.02 5.90 -11.24
N THR A 613 -46.53 7.11 -10.98
CA THR A 613 -46.72 7.62 -9.62
C THR A 613 -47.59 6.67 -8.80
N ALA A 614 -48.72 6.23 -9.35
CA ALA A 614 -49.59 5.27 -8.68
C ALA A 614 -48.89 3.93 -8.43
N ALA A 615 -48.00 3.47 -9.33
CA ALA A 615 -47.24 2.23 -9.15
C ALA A 615 -46.17 2.38 -8.06
N CYS A 616 -45.43 3.49 -8.03
CA CYS A 616 -44.48 3.79 -6.98
C CYS A 616 -45.16 3.88 -5.60
N GLU A 617 -46.29 4.56 -5.48
CA GLU A 617 -47.04 4.71 -4.22
C GLU A 617 -47.58 3.38 -3.68
N ARG A 618 -47.98 2.46 -4.56
CA ARG A 618 -48.47 1.13 -4.15
C ARG A 618 -47.36 0.21 -3.66
N SER A 619 -46.16 0.34 -4.22
CA SER A 619 -45.14 -0.72 -4.18
C SER A 619 -43.84 -0.32 -3.48
N LEU A 620 -43.58 0.98 -3.31
CA LEU A 620 -42.35 1.50 -2.74
C LEU A 620 -42.64 2.47 -1.59
N SER A 621 -41.76 2.49 -0.59
CA SER A 621 -41.74 3.58 0.39
C SER A 621 -41.47 4.92 -0.31
N PRO A 622 -42.04 6.05 0.16
CA PRO A 622 -41.72 7.38 -0.39
C PRO A 622 -40.21 7.69 -0.41
N ASP A 623 -39.48 7.15 0.56
CA ASP A 623 -38.04 7.29 0.74
C ASP A 623 -37.20 6.36 -0.14
N HIS A 624 -37.84 5.44 -0.87
CA HIS A 624 -37.13 4.48 -1.72
C HIS A 624 -36.44 5.23 -2.89
N PHE A 625 -35.18 4.90 -3.17
CA PHE A 625 -34.37 5.58 -4.20
C PHE A 625 -35.05 5.61 -5.57
N THR A 626 -35.72 4.53 -5.98
CA THR A 626 -36.51 4.48 -7.22
C THR A 626 -37.67 5.47 -7.22
N ALA A 627 -38.40 5.65 -6.11
CA ALA A 627 -39.51 6.60 -6.02
C ALA A 627 -39.02 8.06 -6.07
N VAL A 628 -37.91 8.36 -5.39
CA VAL A 628 -37.23 9.66 -5.50
C VAL A 628 -36.70 9.89 -6.91
N GLY A 629 -36.18 8.85 -7.57
CA GLY A 629 -35.72 8.88 -8.97
C GLY A 629 -36.86 9.17 -9.95
N ALA A 630 -38.00 8.50 -9.81
CA ALA A 630 -39.20 8.77 -10.60
C ALA A 630 -39.65 10.23 -10.48
N ARG A 631 -39.77 10.74 -9.25
CA ARG A 631 -40.12 12.15 -9.01
C ARG A 631 -39.12 13.11 -9.65
N HIS A 632 -37.82 12.79 -9.63
CA HIS A 632 -36.78 13.58 -10.31
C HIS A 632 -37.02 13.66 -11.82
N SER A 633 -37.11 12.51 -12.50
CA SER A 633 -37.31 12.48 -13.96
C SER A 633 -38.66 13.08 -14.39
N ILE A 634 -39.71 12.95 -13.56
CA ILE A 634 -40.98 13.67 -13.77
C ILE A 634 -40.77 15.19 -13.69
N ALA A 635 -40.03 15.69 -12.69
CA ALA A 635 -39.73 17.12 -12.57
C ALA A 635 -38.89 17.64 -13.76
N CYS A 636 -37.91 16.86 -14.23
CA CYS A 636 -37.16 17.15 -15.46
C CYS A 636 -38.08 17.22 -16.67
N GLY A 637 -38.96 16.23 -16.85
CA GLY A 637 -39.90 16.20 -17.97
C GLY A 637 -40.88 17.37 -17.96
N LEU A 638 -41.44 17.73 -16.79
CA LEU A 638 -42.29 18.91 -16.64
C LEU A 638 -41.53 20.20 -17.00
N TRP A 639 -40.27 20.32 -16.60
CA TRP A 639 -39.42 21.45 -16.99
C TRP A 639 -39.21 21.52 -18.51
N MET A 640 -38.86 20.39 -19.15
CA MET A 640 -38.67 20.35 -20.62
C MET A 640 -39.93 20.71 -21.41
N LEU A 641 -41.11 20.37 -20.89
CA LEU A 641 -42.41 20.73 -21.48
C LEU A 641 -42.85 22.17 -21.16
N GLY A 642 -42.04 22.96 -20.46
CA GLY A 642 -42.37 24.34 -20.09
C GLY A 642 -43.35 24.49 -18.92
N ARG A 643 -43.66 23.39 -18.20
CA ARG A 643 -44.60 23.36 -17.07
C ARG A 643 -43.90 23.66 -15.75
N PHE A 644 -43.22 24.80 -15.69
CA PHE A 644 -42.29 25.15 -14.61
C PHE A 644 -42.96 25.24 -13.23
N GLN A 645 -44.20 25.72 -13.16
CA GLN A 645 -44.95 25.85 -11.91
C GLN A 645 -45.31 24.48 -11.30
N GLU A 646 -45.43 23.44 -12.12
CA GLU A 646 -45.66 22.07 -11.66
C GLU A 646 -44.33 21.37 -11.31
N ALA A 647 -43.26 21.66 -12.08
CA ALA A 647 -41.93 21.10 -11.85
C ALA A 647 -41.31 21.56 -10.51
N GLU A 648 -41.50 22.83 -10.15
CA GLU A 648 -40.85 23.45 -8.99
C GLU A 648 -41.12 22.74 -7.63
N PRO A 649 -42.38 22.51 -7.19
CA PRO A 649 -42.63 21.86 -5.91
C PRO A 649 -42.04 20.45 -5.86
N LEU A 650 -42.13 19.71 -6.98
CA LEU A 650 -41.59 18.37 -7.09
C LEU A 650 -40.06 18.36 -7.01
N ALA A 651 -39.38 19.27 -7.72
CA ALA A 651 -37.92 19.41 -7.67
C ALA A 651 -37.42 19.76 -6.26
N ARG A 652 -38.15 20.60 -5.51
CA ARG A 652 -37.82 20.93 -4.12
C ARG A 652 -37.94 19.73 -3.18
N GLU A 653 -39.00 18.94 -3.32
CA GLU A 653 -39.22 17.74 -2.52
C GLU A 653 -38.12 16.70 -2.79
N VAL A 654 -37.81 16.45 -4.06
CA VAL A 654 -36.73 15.55 -4.49
C VAL A 654 -35.39 16.03 -3.95
N LEU A 655 -35.12 17.34 -3.98
CA LEU A 655 -33.88 17.89 -3.45
C LEU A 655 -33.74 17.64 -1.94
N ALA A 656 -34.81 17.87 -1.18
CA ALA A 656 -34.82 17.59 0.25
C ALA A 656 -34.56 16.11 0.55
N ASP A 657 -35.19 15.21 -0.20
CA ASP A 657 -34.97 13.77 -0.08
C ASP A 657 -33.55 13.36 -0.44
N ARG A 658 -32.98 13.87 -1.55
CA ARG A 658 -31.61 13.57 -1.96
C ARG A 658 -30.58 14.05 -0.95
N ILE A 659 -30.75 15.26 -0.40
CA ILE A 659 -29.88 15.79 0.65
C ILE A 659 -29.94 14.91 1.90
N ARG A 660 -31.14 14.48 2.30
CA ARG A 660 -31.33 13.63 3.47
C ARG A 660 -30.73 12.23 3.29
N LEU A 661 -30.89 11.63 2.10
CA LEU A 661 -30.49 10.25 1.83
C LEU A 661 -29.00 10.09 1.48
N GLN A 662 -28.43 11.03 0.71
CA GLN A 662 -27.08 10.91 0.14
C GLN A 662 -26.15 12.07 0.53
N GLY A 663 -26.70 13.07 1.22
CA GLY A 663 -25.97 14.30 1.53
C GLY A 663 -26.04 15.34 0.41
N ARG A 664 -25.77 16.59 0.79
CA ARG A 664 -25.85 17.75 -0.12
C ARG A 664 -24.80 17.77 -1.22
N ASP A 665 -23.66 17.12 -0.98
CA ASP A 665 -22.54 17.09 -1.92
C ASP A 665 -22.61 15.91 -2.90
N HIS A 666 -23.58 15.01 -2.77
CA HIS A 666 -23.69 13.87 -3.68
C HIS A 666 -24.07 14.35 -5.11
N PRO A 667 -23.46 13.80 -6.18
CA PRO A 667 -23.74 14.27 -7.55
C PRO A 667 -25.22 14.22 -7.96
N LEU A 668 -26.02 13.28 -7.43
CA LEU A 668 -27.47 13.27 -7.70
C LEU A 668 -28.22 14.40 -6.98
N ALA A 669 -27.79 14.81 -5.78
CA ALA A 669 -28.34 16.00 -5.11
C ALA A 669 -27.98 17.27 -5.90
N LEU A 670 -26.73 17.38 -6.35
CA LEU A 670 -26.26 18.49 -7.18
C LEU A 670 -26.94 18.54 -8.56
N SER A 671 -27.38 17.40 -9.10
CA SER A 671 -28.20 17.36 -10.32
C SER A 671 -29.57 18.01 -10.09
N VAL A 672 -30.26 17.65 -8.99
CA VAL A 672 -31.56 18.23 -8.67
C VAL A 672 -31.44 19.71 -8.28
N MET A 673 -30.38 20.10 -7.55
CA MET A 673 -30.10 21.52 -7.30
C MET A 673 -29.96 22.29 -8.62
N TYR A 674 -29.24 21.73 -9.58
CA TYR A 674 -29.13 22.33 -10.90
C TYR A 674 -30.48 22.39 -11.65
N LEU A 675 -31.34 21.37 -11.53
CA LEU A 675 -32.70 21.46 -12.05
C LEU A 675 -33.49 22.61 -11.40
N THR A 676 -33.36 22.82 -10.09
CA THR A 676 -34.02 23.96 -9.41
C THR A 676 -33.49 25.31 -9.89
N VAL A 677 -32.22 25.40 -10.27
CA VAL A 677 -31.62 26.59 -10.93
C VAL A 677 -32.31 26.87 -12.26
N LEU A 678 -32.47 25.85 -13.11
CA LEU A 678 -33.11 25.98 -14.42
C LEU A 678 -34.58 26.42 -14.27
N ILE A 679 -35.33 25.76 -13.38
CA ILE A 679 -36.73 26.10 -13.10
C ILE A 679 -36.87 27.53 -12.57
N ALA A 680 -36.01 27.95 -11.64
CA ALA A 680 -36.04 29.31 -11.10
C ALA A 680 -35.76 30.37 -12.18
N ARG A 681 -34.80 30.08 -13.06
CA ARG A 681 -34.46 30.93 -14.20
C ARG A 681 -35.66 31.09 -15.16
N ASP A 682 -36.31 30.01 -15.53
CA ASP A 682 -37.44 30.04 -16.48
C ASP A 682 -38.72 30.63 -15.86
N LEU A 683 -38.83 30.62 -14.52
CA LEU A 683 -39.84 31.37 -13.78
C LEU A 683 -39.51 32.87 -13.61
N GLY A 684 -38.41 33.35 -14.22
CA GLY A 684 -38.00 34.75 -14.19
C GLY A 684 -37.25 35.18 -12.91
N ARG A 685 -36.89 34.24 -12.03
CA ARG A 685 -36.15 34.51 -10.78
C ARG A 685 -34.65 34.39 -10.99
N THR A 686 -34.12 35.20 -11.91
CA THR A 686 -32.71 35.15 -12.33
C THR A 686 -31.73 35.31 -11.16
N GLY A 687 -32.00 36.22 -10.21
CA GLY A 687 -31.11 36.42 -9.06
C GLY A 687 -30.97 35.17 -8.18
N GLU A 688 -32.08 34.50 -7.88
CA GLU A 688 -32.10 33.24 -7.12
C GLU A 688 -31.34 32.13 -7.88
N ALA A 689 -31.57 32.04 -9.19
CA ALA A 689 -30.92 31.06 -10.05
C ALA A 689 -29.40 31.25 -10.10
N VAL A 690 -28.91 32.49 -10.20
CA VAL A 690 -27.47 32.81 -10.22
C VAL A 690 -26.80 32.44 -8.90
N GLU A 691 -27.39 32.80 -7.75
CA GLU A 691 -26.81 32.46 -6.45
C GLU A 691 -26.78 30.95 -6.21
N THR A 692 -27.85 30.25 -6.58
CA THR A 692 -27.90 28.79 -6.44
C THR A 692 -26.92 28.11 -7.41
N LEU A 693 -26.75 28.64 -8.63
CA LEU A 693 -25.78 28.12 -9.59
C LEU A 693 -24.33 28.28 -9.12
N LYS A 694 -23.99 29.39 -8.44
CA LYS A 694 -22.68 29.54 -7.78
C LYS A 694 -22.44 28.41 -6.79
N GLU A 695 -23.44 28.14 -5.92
CA GLU A 695 -23.33 27.07 -4.94
C GLU A 695 -23.15 25.70 -5.61
N VAL A 696 -23.94 25.40 -6.66
CA VAL A 696 -23.82 24.15 -7.43
C VAL A 696 -22.43 24.02 -8.04
N LEU A 697 -21.91 25.08 -8.66
CA LEU A 697 -20.60 25.08 -9.30
C LEU A 697 -19.48 24.82 -8.28
N GLU A 698 -19.48 25.54 -7.16
CA GLU A 698 -18.48 25.36 -6.09
C GLU A 698 -18.47 23.94 -5.53
N ARG A 699 -19.65 23.32 -5.37
CA ARG A 699 -19.77 21.94 -4.89
C ARG A 699 -19.36 20.92 -5.94
N ARG A 700 -19.79 21.09 -7.20
CA ARG A 700 -19.39 20.20 -8.31
C ARG A 700 -17.88 20.26 -8.54
N GLU A 701 -17.25 21.43 -8.49
CA GLU A 701 -15.79 21.55 -8.58
C GLU A 701 -15.06 20.78 -7.48
N ARG A 702 -15.60 20.79 -6.26
CA ARG A 702 -15.02 20.08 -5.12
C ARG A 702 -15.16 18.56 -5.23
N VAL A 703 -16.32 18.08 -5.68
CA VAL A 703 -16.66 16.64 -5.67
C VAL A 703 -16.21 15.93 -6.94
N LEU A 704 -16.39 16.57 -8.09
CA LEU A 704 -16.15 15.96 -9.40
C LEU A 704 -14.86 16.44 -10.07
N GLY A 705 -14.27 17.54 -9.56
CA GLY A 705 -13.10 18.19 -10.14
C GLY A 705 -13.45 19.29 -11.13
N ARG A 706 -12.50 20.21 -11.35
CA ARG A 706 -12.70 21.45 -12.13
C ARG A 706 -12.91 21.23 -13.63
N GLU A 707 -12.40 20.12 -14.14
CA GLU A 707 -12.44 19.73 -15.55
C GLU A 707 -13.60 18.77 -15.86
N HIS A 708 -14.48 18.51 -14.88
CA HIS A 708 -15.60 17.60 -15.10
C HIS A 708 -16.57 18.18 -16.16
N PRO A 709 -17.14 17.34 -17.06
CA PRO A 709 -18.06 17.80 -18.13
C PRO A 709 -19.31 18.53 -17.64
N PHE A 710 -19.70 18.35 -16.38
CA PHE A 710 -20.81 19.09 -15.76
C PHE A 710 -20.41 20.45 -15.19
N VAL A 711 -19.12 20.68 -14.93
CA VAL A 711 -18.61 21.91 -14.32
C VAL A 711 -18.36 23.00 -15.37
N THR A 712 -17.78 22.62 -16.51
CA THR A 712 -17.41 23.58 -17.56
C THR A 712 -18.62 24.34 -18.11
N PRO A 713 -19.74 23.68 -18.48
CA PRO A 713 -20.94 24.39 -18.95
C PRO A 713 -21.61 25.23 -17.87
N ASP A 714 -21.59 24.79 -16.62
CA ASP A 714 -22.13 25.55 -15.48
C ASP A 714 -21.40 26.87 -15.29
N ARG A 715 -20.06 26.87 -15.46
CA ARG A 715 -19.22 28.07 -15.36
C ARG A 715 -19.52 29.07 -16.47
N GLU A 716 -19.66 28.60 -17.71
CA GLU A 716 -20.01 29.43 -18.86
C GLU A 716 -21.41 30.05 -18.68
N ARG A 717 -22.38 29.24 -18.25
CA ARG A 717 -23.75 29.66 -17.98
C ARG A 717 -23.82 30.68 -16.85
N LEU A 718 -23.05 30.47 -15.77
CA LEU A 718 -22.98 31.40 -14.66
C LEU A 718 -22.41 32.76 -15.10
N ALA A 719 -21.34 32.77 -15.90
CA ALA A 719 -20.75 34.00 -16.42
C ALA A 719 -21.74 34.77 -17.30
N ALA A 720 -22.46 34.07 -18.18
CA ALA A 720 -23.49 34.67 -19.04
C ALA A 720 -24.62 35.32 -18.22
N TRP A 721 -25.18 34.59 -17.24
CA TRP A 721 -26.30 35.11 -16.45
C TRP A 721 -25.91 36.23 -15.48
N GLN A 722 -24.67 36.22 -14.97
CA GLN A 722 -24.16 37.32 -14.16
C GLN A 722 -24.05 38.62 -14.97
N ALA A 723 -23.61 38.53 -16.23
CA ALA A 723 -23.55 39.69 -17.11
C ALA A 723 -24.94 40.28 -17.37
N GLU A 724 -25.97 39.45 -17.49
CA GLU A 724 -27.36 39.90 -17.67
C GLU A 724 -27.96 40.56 -16.44
N VAL A 725 -27.63 40.11 -15.22
CA VAL A 725 -28.15 40.71 -13.97
C VAL A 725 -27.46 42.04 -13.65
N GLN A 726 -26.27 42.28 -14.20
CA GLN A 726 -25.52 43.53 -14.05
C GLN A 726 -25.93 44.62 -15.05
N LEU A 727 -26.70 44.28 -16.08
CA LEU A 727 -27.30 45.17 -17.08
C LEU A 727 -28.72 45.55 -16.67
#